data_AF-A0A8D3AYA1-F1
#
_entry.id   AF-A0A8D3AYA1-F1
#
_cell.length_a   1.000
_cell.length_b   1.000
_cell.length_c   1.000
_cell.angle_alpha   90.00
_cell.angle_beta   90.00
_cell.angle_gamma   90.00
#
_symmetry.space_group_name_H-M   'P 1'
#
loop_
_entity.id
_entity.type
_entity.pdbx_description
1 polymer ?
#
loop_
_entity_poly.entity_id
_entity_poly.type
_entity_poly.pdbx_seq_one_letter_code
_entity_poly.pdbx_strand_id
1 'polypeptide(L)'
;PVLFHDGVTDHFIASCVCVDNLLVITAATEETDGFSRFMRTIREFNYTVKWVLFLPCDWKGGDVARTVGGGQKVRWLKKELLKHSDKKDMVIMFVDSYDVIFASGPDDLLSKFSRLGHRVVFSAEGFCWPDQRLAAKYPVVHTGKRYLNSGGFLGFAPDLSAIVQQWKYKDNDDDQLFYTKIYLDKTQRTKFNMTLDHRSRIFQNLNGAVDEVVLKFEKAKVRARNVAFDSLPIVIHGNGPTKLQLNYLGNYVPTAWTYESGCGICDDDLLLINDVPMPLVYVAVFIEHATPFMEEFLDRLTTLNYPTARIRLFIHNNVVYHERHIQRFWERHRSLFPDALLVGPEENLQEDKARNMAVEACKKDPDCDYYFSIDSDVALTNPDTLRILIEENKSVIAPMLSRHGKLWSNFWGALSPEGFYSRSEDYIEIVQAKRIGLWNVPYITQSYLIKGSVLRSKLSKVSLYVGEMDPDMVFCKSVRDQGVFMFVSNRDEFGRLVASANFNTSRLHPDMWQIFDNPVDWKEKYIHENYSKIFEDEKTSVEQPCPDVYWFPAFSEKMCDHLVETMEDNGEWSGGSHKDERLAGGYENVPTVDIHMNQIGFEKEWLKFLKEYISPVTEKLYPGYYPKAQAIMNFVVRYRPDEQPSLRPHHDSSTFTINIALNSKDVDYEGGGCRFLRYDCKVESPRKGWSFMHPGRLTHYHEGLPTTSGTRYIMVSFVDP
;
A
#
# COMPACT_ATOMS: atom_id res chain seq x y z
N PRO A 1 52.34 -49.73 27.31
CA PRO A 1 52.12 -50.90 26.42
C PRO A 1 51.86 -50.43 24.98
N VAL A 2 52.93 -50.46 24.19
CA VAL A 2 53.03 -50.71 22.74
C VAL A 2 52.15 -49.88 21.77
N LEU A 3 52.84 -48.90 21.17
CA LEU A 3 52.81 -48.41 19.79
C LEU A 3 52.05 -49.24 18.74
N PHE A 4 51.28 -48.55 17.89
CA PHE A 4 51.40 -48.72 16.43
C PHE A 4 51.31 -47.34 15.74
N HIS A 5 52.43 -46.95 15.15
CA HIS A 5 52.59 -45.91 14.15
C HIS A 5 52.17 -46.48 12.81
N ASP A 6 51.34 -45.75 12.07
CA ASP A 6 51.34 -45.64 10.59
C ASP A 6 50.54 -44.35 10.29
N GLY A 7 51.04 -43.30 9.64
CA GLY A 7 52.16 -43.23 8.74
C GLY A 7 51.76 -42.91 7.30
N VAL A 8 50.75 -42.05 7.07
CA VAL A 8 50.57 -41.37 5.77
C VAL A 8 50.19 -39.91 6.01
N THR A 9 51.18 -39.04 5.97
CA THR A 9 51.05 -37.59 5.88
C THR A 9 50.71 -37.21 4.44
N ASP A 10 49.44 -36.94 4.13
CA ASP A 10 49.08 -36.14 2.96
C ASP A 10 49.13 -34.66 3.34
N HIS A 11 50.23 -34.01 2.95
CA HIS A 11 50.36 -32.57 2.93
C HIS A 11 49.43 -31.96 1.88
N PHE A 12 48.18 -31.66 2.26
CA PHE A 12 47.43 -30.56 1.66
C PHE A 12 47.40 -29.39 2.64
N ILE A 13 48.46 -28.58 2.62
CA ILE A 13 48.40 -27.23 3.17
C ILE A 13 47.45 -26.46 2.24
N ALA A 14 46.17 -26.42 2.57
CA ALA A 14 45.25 -25.46 2.00
C ALA A 14 45.75 -24.08 2.41
N SER A 15 46.44 -23.37 1.51
CA SER A 15 46.85 -21.98 1.72
C SER A 15 45.60 -21.17 2.05
N CYS A 16 45.47 -20.74 3.31
CA CYS A 16 44.37 -19.89 3.74
C CYS A 16 44.55 -18.54 3.03
N VAL A 17 43.71 -18.26 2.03
CA VAL A 17 43.76 -16.98 1.31
C VAL A 17 43.31 -15.89 2.27
N CYS A 18 44.14 -14.85 2.44
CA CYS A 18 43.80 -13.71 3.29
C CYS A 18 42.71 -12.85 2.65
N VAL A 19 41.80 -12.29 3.45
CA VAL A 19 40.74 -11.37 2.99
C VAL A 19 41.32 -10.15 2.28
N ASP A 20 42.48 -9.66 2.71
CA ASP A 20 43.18 -8.52 2.08
C ASP A 20 43.57 -8.77 0.62
N ASN A 21 43.60 -10.04 0.21
CA ASN A 21 43.91 -10.45 -1.16
C ASN A 21 42.66 -10.66 -2.03
N LEU A 22 41.46 -10.38 -1.53
CA LEU A 22 40.21 -10.45 -2.29
C LEU A 22 39.84 -9.08 -2.87
N LEU A 23 39.54 -9.03 -4.17
CA LEU A 23 38.98 -7.86 -4.83
C LEU A 23 37.70 -8.23 -5.60
N VAL A 24 36.60 -7.55 -5.29
CA VAL A 24 35.37 -7.64 -6.08
C VAL A 24 35.44 -6.60 -7.19
N ILE A 25 35.24 -7.01 -8.44
CA ILE A 25 35.14 -6.14 -9.60
C ILE A 25 33.73 -6.24 -10.17
N THR A 26 33.14 -5.10 -10.49
CA THR A 26 31.83 -5.04 -11.16
C THR A 26 31.79 -3.98 -12.25
N ALA A 27 30.76 -4.03 -13.08
CA ALA A 27 30.47 -3.05 -14.11
C ALA A 27 29.15 -2.33 -13.79
N ALA A 28 29.17 -1.01 -13.85
CA ALA A 28 28.01 -0.13 -13.73
C ALA A 28 28.27 1.12 -14.57
N THR A 29 27.26 1.57 -15.32
CA THR A 29 27.34 2.79 -16.13
C THR A 29 26.72 3.99 -15.43
N GLU A 30 25.86 3.74 -14.46
CA GLU A 30 25.14 4.74 -13.68
C GLU A 30 24.80 4.18 -12.28
N GLU A 31 24.49 5.09 -11.36
CA GLU A 31 24.05 4.75 -10.01
C GLU A 31 22.54 4.47 -10.01
N THR A 32 22.18 3.22 -10.33
CA THR A 32 20.79 2.74 -10.28
C THR A 32 20.38 2.35 -8.86
N ASP A 33 19.06 2.16 -8.64
CA ASP A 33 18.56 1.67 -7.36
C ASP A 33 19.08 0.24 -7.09
N GLY A 34 19.21 -0.57 -8.14
CA GLY A 34 19.84 -1.89 -8.10
C GLY A 34 21.31 -1.84 -7.71
N PHE A 35 22.08 -0.93 -8.31
CA PHE A 35 23.49 -0.70 -7.93
C PHE A 35 23.64 -0.21 -6.49
N SER A 36 22.76 0.69 -6.04
CA SER A 36 22.74 1.19 -4.67
C SER A 36 22.46 0.06 -3.68
N ARG A 37 21.50 -0.82 -3.98
CA ARG A 37 21.24 -2.04 -3.20
C ARG A 37 22.45 -2.96 -3.15
N PHE A 38 23.11 -3.20 -4.28
CA PHE A 38 24.34 -3.98 -4.34
C PHE A 38 25.44 -3.37 -3.44
N MET A 39 25.69 -2.07 -3.59
CA MET A 39 26.70 -1.34 -2.83
C MET A 39 26.44 -1.34 -1.33
N ARG A 40 25.18 -1.28 -0.90
CA ARG A 40 24.79 -1.47 0.49
C ARG A 40 25.27 -2.83 1.02
N THR A 41 24.97 -3.92 0.31
CA THR A 41 25.39 -5.26 0.73
C THR A 41 26.90 -5.47 0.71
N ILE A 42 27.63 -4.78 -0.18
CA ILE A 42 29.09 -4.75 -0.20
C ILE A 42 29.66 -4.08 1.05
N ARG A 43 29.12 -2.92 1.44
CA ARG A 43 29.55 -2.16 2.62
C ARG A 43 29.25 -2.92 3.91
N GLU A 44 28.08 -3.55 4.00
CA GLU A 44 27.67 -4.36 5.17
C GLU A 44 28.70 -5.42 5.57
N PHE A 45 29.30 -6.06 4.57
CA PHE A 45 30.27 -7.14 4.76
C PHE A 45 31.72 -6.70 4.60
N ASN A 46 31.97 -5.39 4.45
CA ASN A 46 33.31 -4.82 4.26
C ASN A 46 34.08 -5.44 3.07
N TYR A 47 33.40 -5.72 1.97
CA TYR A 47 34.08 -6.14 0.74
C TYR A 47 34.85 -4.98 0.11
N THR A 48 36.09 -5.23 -0.31
CA THR A 48 36.81 -4.29 -1.18
C THR A 48 36.28 -4.42 -2.60
N VAL A 49 35.55 -3.41 -3.06
CA VAL A 49 34.98 -3.37 -4.42
C VAL A 49 35.70 -2.35 -5.28
N LYS A 50 35.91 -2.70 -6.54
CA LYS A 50 36.32 -1.81 -7.61
C LYS A 50 35.30 -1.88 -8.73
N TRP A 51 34.40 -0.91 -8.77
CA TRP A 51 33.55 -0.73 -9.94
C TRP A 51 34.35 -0.06 -11.05
N VAL A 52 34.29 -0.62 -12.26
CA VAL A 52 35.00 -0.06 -13.41
C VAL A 52 34.16 1.03 -14.05
N LEU A 53 34.15 2.22 -13.43
CA LEU A 53 33.66 3.45 -14.04
C LEU A 53 34.78 4.02 -14.93
N PHE A 54 34.62 3.92 -16.24
CA PHE A 54 35.23 4.92 -17.12
C PHE A 54 34.14 5.97 -17.40
N LEU A 55 34.35 7.19 -16.88
CA LEU A 55 33.68 8.47 -17.19
C LEU A 55 32.85 8.49 -18.50
N PRO A 56 31.74 9.26 -18.54
CA PRO A 56 30.45 8.84 -19.09
C PRO A 56 30.62 8.16 -20.46
N CYS A 57 30.74 6.84 -20.44
CA CYS A 57 30.70 6.05 -21.65
C CYS A 57 29.29 5.49 -21.75
N ASP A 58 28.54 5.94 -22.76
CA ASP A 58 27.26 5.34 -23.12
C ASP A 58 27.42 3.81 -23.18
N TRP A 59 26.43 3.11 -22.64
CA TRP A 59 26.39 1.66 -22.72
C TRP A 59 26.28 1.24 -24.20
N LYS A 60 27.31 0.54 -24.69
CA LYS A 60 27.42 -0.01 -26.05
C LYS A 60 27.29 -1.53 -26.06
N GLY A 61 26.97 -2.12 -24.91
CA GLY A 61 26.82 -3.56 -24.73
C GLY A 61 25.54 -4.15 -25.34
N GLY A 62 24.66 -3.35 -25.94
CA GLY A 62 23.37 -3.80 -26.49
C GLY A 62 22.27 -3.86 -25.44
N ASP A 63 21.05 -4.21 -25.84
CA ASP A 63 19.91 -4.34 -24.92
C ASP A 63 19.95 -5.71 -24.21
N VAL A 64 20.80 -5.82 -23.18
CA VAL A 64 21.03 -7.06 -22.42
C VAL A 64 19.80 -7.54 -21.63
N ALA A 65 18.76 -6.71 -21.50
CA ALA A 65 17.50 -7.14 -20.91
C ALA A 65 16.65 -7.96 -21.90
N ARG A 66 16.84 -7.75 -23.22
CA ARG A 66 16.04 -8.38 -24.28
C ARG A 66 16.82 -9.34 -25.17
N THR A 67 18.11 -9.10 -25.39
CA THR A 67 18.95 -9.86 -26.33
C THR A 67 20.35 -10.14 -25.77
N VAL A 68 21.16 -10.83 -26.57
CA VAL A 68 22.58 -11.09 -26.28
C VAL A 68 23.41 -9.80 -26.22
N GLY A 69 24.49 -9.79 -25.45
CA GLY A 69 25.37 -8.62 -25.36
C GLY A 69 26.31 -8.62 -24.17
N GLY A 70 26.69 -7.44 -23.70
CA GLY A 70 27.51 -7.28 -22.49
C GLY A 70 29.02 -7.43 -22.68
N GLY A 71 29.52 -7.65 -23.91
CA GLY A 71 30.94 -7.75 -24.23
C GLY A 71 31.78 -6.55 -23.79
N GLN A 72 31.18 -5.36 -23.68
CA GLN A 72 31.78 -4.16 -23.11
C GLN A 72 32.31 -4.40 -21.69
N LYS A 73 31.62 -5.21 -20.88
CA LYS A 73 32.07 -5.62 -19.54
C LYS A 73 33.39 -6.38 -19.61
N VAL A 74 33.52 -7.31 -20.56
CA VAL A 74 34.75 -8.11 -20.75
C VAL A 74 35.91 -7.22 -21.20
N ARG A 75 35.67 -6.27 -22.11
CA ARG A 75 36.70 -5.30 -22.53
C ARG A 75 37.20 -4.45 -21.36
N TRP A 76 36.31 -3.97 -20.51
CA TRP A 76 36.67 -3.21 -19.31
C TRP A 76 37.45 -4.08 -18.31
N LEU A 77 36.96 -5.29 -18.06
CA LEU A 77 37.62 -6.24 -17.18
C LEU A 77 39.02 -6.62 -17.70
N LYS A 78 39.19 -6.79 -19.01
CA LYS A 78 40.49 -7.02 -19.67
C LYS A 78 41.51 -5.92 -19.35
N LYS A 79 41.08 -4.65 -19.39
CA LYS A 79 41.96 -3.51 -19.07
C LYS A 79 42.31 -3.46 -17.58
N GLU A 80 41.37 -3.81 -16.71
CA GLU A 80 41.58 -3.75 -15.26
C GLU A 80 42.40 -4.94 -14.74
N LEU A 81 42.12 -6.17 -15.18
CA LEU A 81 42.83 -7.38 -14.77
C LEU A 81 44.30 -7.39 -15.20
N LEU A 82 44.66 -6.65 -16.24
CA LEU A 82 46.06 -6.47 -16.64
C LEU A 82 46.90 -5.82 -15.52
N LYS A 83 46.30 -4.98 -14.66
CA LYS A 83 47.01 -4.31 -13.55
C LYS A 83 47.33 -5.25 -12.38
N HIS A 84 46.67 -6.42 -12.34
CA HIS A 84 46.80 -7.38 -11.24
C HIS A 84 47.38 -8.72 -11.71
N SER A 85 47.83 -8.82 -12.97
CA SER A 85 48.31 -10.08 -13.58
C SER A 85 49.48 -10.72 -12.83
N ASP A 86 50.30 -9.92 -12.15
CA ASP A 86 51.51 -10.39 -11.48
C ASP A 86 51.26 -10.82 -10.03
N LYS A 87 50.05 -10.56 -9.49
CA LYS A 87 49.68 -10.85 -8.10
C LYS A 87 49.13 -12.27 -7.98
N LYS A 88 50.02 -13.24 -7.76
CA LYS A 88 49.69 -14.69 -7.77
C LYS A 88 48.68 -15.12 -6.71
N ASP A 89 48.70 -14.48 -5.54
CA ASP A 89 47.85 -14.83 -4.40
C ASP A 89 46.56 -14.01 -4.32
N MET A 90 46.38 -13.07 -5.26
CA MET A 90 45.19 -12.23 -5.31
C MET A 90 44.03 -12.99 -5.95
N VAL A 91 42.91 -13.04 -5.24
CA VAL A 91 41.66 -13.62 -5.73
C VAL A 91 40.76 -12.48 -6.19
N ILE A 92 40.24 -12.59 -7.41
CA ILE A 92 39.33 -11.61 -7.98
C ILE A 92 37.98 -12.26 -8.21
N MET A 93 36.94 -11.59 -7.72
CA MET A 93 35.56 -11.91 -7.98
C MET A 93 35.01 -10.92 -8.99
N PHE A 94 34.45 -11.39 -10.10
CA PHE A 94 33.62 -10.56 -10.96
C PHE A 94 32.15 -10.90 -10.70
N VAL A 95 31.32 -9.88 -10.55
CA VAL A 95 29.86 -10.00 -10.47
C VAL A 95 29.19 -8.85 -11.21
N ASP A 96 28.00 -9.09 -11.73
CA ASP A 96 27.11 -7.99 -12.13
C ASP A 96 26.66 -7.19 -10.88
N SER A 97 26.06 -6.01 -11.08
CA SER A 97 25.74 -5.10 -9.96
C SER A 97 24.26 -4.71 -9.86
N TYR A 98 23.56 -4.50 -10.98
CA TYR A 98 22.17 -4.01 -10.93
C TYR A 98 21.19 -5.04 -10.35
N ASP A 99 21.50 -6.31 -10.50
CA ASP A 99 20.66 -7.45 -10.13
C ASP A 99 21.44 -8.48 -9.31
N VAL A 100 22.33 -8.02 -8.43
CA VAL A 100 23.11 -8.85 -7.53
C VAL A 100 23.03 -8.34 -6.10
N ILE A 101 22.92 -9.25 -5.12
CA ILE A 101 23.06 -8.94 -3.70
C ILE A 101 24.00 -9.95 -3.02
N PHE A 102 24.75 -9.48 -2.03
CA PHE A 102 25.56 -10.34 -1.16
C PHE A 102 24.77 -10.74 0.09
N ALA A 103 24.89 -12.02 0.47
CA ALA A 103 24.22 -12.63 1.61
C ALA A 103 25.21 -13.10 2.70
N SER A 104 26.52 -12.92 2.50
CA SER A 104 27.57 -13.30 3.46
C SER A 104 28.90 -12.62 3.16
N GLY A 105 29.79 -12.60 4.16
CA GLY A 105 31.08 -11.90 4.11
C GLY A 105 32.24 -12.65 3.45
N PRO A 106 33.39 -11.96 3.27
CA PRO A 106 34.56 -12.46 2.54
C PRO A 106 35.14 -13.77 3.05
N ASP A 107 35.15 -13.99 4.37
CA ASP A 107 35.70 -15.21 4.97
C ASP A 107 34.93 -16.48 4.53
N ASP A 108 33.59 -16.41 4.53
CA ASP A 108 32.72 -17.51 4.08
C ASP A 108 32.93 -17.75 2.57
N LEU A 109 33.08 -16.68 1.78
CA LEU A 109 33.38 -16.77 0.36
C LEU A 109 34.71 -17.50 0.09
N LEU A 110 35.80 -17.04 0.71
CA LEU A 110 37.13 -17.61 0.50
C LEU A 110 37.21 -19.04 1.03
N SER A 111 36.60 -19.33 2.18
CA SER A 111 36.51 -20.70 2.72
C SER A 111 35.83 -21.66 1.74
N LYS A 112 34.71 -21.25 1.14
CA LYS A 112 34.00 -22.04 0.13
C LYS A 112 34.79 -22.18 -1.16
N PHE A 113 35.46 -21.12 -1.61
CA PHE A 113 36.31 -21.16 -2.79
C PHE A 113 37.47 -22.14 -2.62
N SER A 114 38.20 -22.06 -1.49
CA SER A 114 39.29 -22.99 -1.18
C SER A 114 38.82 -24.43 -1.12
N ARG A 115 37.62 -24.70 -0.55
CA ARG A 115 37.03 -26.05 -0.50
C ARG A 115 36.67 -26.63 -1.86
N LEU A 116 36.43 -25.80 -2.88
CA LEU A 116 36.21 -26.29 -4.24
C LEU A 116 37.49 -26.82 -4.88
N GLY A 117 38.68 -26.38 -4.45
CA GLY A 117 39.97 -26.89 -4.95
C GLY A 117 40.29 -26.51 -6.40
N HIS A 118 39.62 -25.47 -6.93
CA HIS A 118 39.77 -25.01 -8.31
C HIS A 118 40.37 -23.60 -8.36
N ARG A 119 41.05 -23.27 -9.47
CA ARG A 119 41.70 -21.95 -9.63
C ARG A 119 40.74 -20.88 -10.14
N VAL A 120 39.74 -21.30 -10.90
CA VAL A 120 38.69 -20.43 -11.44
C VAL A 120 37.35 -21.17 -11.33
N VAL A 121 36.37 -20.51 -10.73
CA VAL A 121 35.02 -21.01 -10.48
C VAL A 121 34.03 -20.04 -11.11
N PHE A 122 33.24 -20.50 -12.08
CA PHE A 122 32.11 -19.74 -12.61
C PHE A 122 30.81 -20.12 -11.89
N SER A 123 29.86 -19.21 -11.86
CA SER A 123 28.50 -19.53 -11.45
C SER A 123 27.86 -20.52 -12.44
N ALA A 124 26.95 -21.35 -11.94
CA ALA A 124 26.24 -22.35 -12.73
C ALA A 124 24.75 -22.03 -12.82
N GLU A 125 24.11 -22.37 -13.94
CA GLU A 125 22.67 -22.19 -14.17
C GLU A 125 22.01 -23.39 -14.87
N GLY A 126 20.67 -23.38 -14.88
CA GLY A 126 19.84 -24.44 -15.46
C GLY A 126 19.76 -24.44 -16.99
N PHE A 127 20.09 -23.32 -17.64
CA PHE A 127 19.91 -23.15 -19.08
C PHE A 127 21.24 -23.01 -19.83
N CYS A 128 21.35 -23.65 -21.00
CA CYS A 128 22.48 -23.46 -21.90
C CYS A 128 22.20 -22.28 -22.83
N TRP A 129 22.59 -21.08 -22.41
CA TRP A 129 22.36 -19.83 -23.13
C TRP A 129 23.70 -19.16 -23.53
N PRO A 130 23.80 -18.49 -24.69
CA PRO A 130 22.75 -18.31 -25.70
C PRO A 130 22.63 -19.45 -26.72
N ASP A 131 23.68 -20.27 -26.91
CA ASP A 131 23.68 -21.35 -27.91
C ASP A 131 23.40 -22.72 -27.28
N GLN A 132 22.15 -23.17 -27.36
CA GLN A 132 21.71 -24.46 -26.82
C GLN A 132 22.43 -25.67 -27.45
N ARG A 133 22.96 -25.55 -28.67
CA ARG A 133 23.68 -26.64 -29.36
C ARG A 133 24.98 -27.01 -28.64
N LEU A 134 25.48 -26.13 -27.77
CA LEU A 134 26.68 -26.36 -26.96
C LEU A 134 26.41 -27.26 -25.75
N ALA A 135 25.15 -27.51 -25.38
CA ALA A 135 24.79 -28.28 -24.19
C ALA A 135 25.42 -29.69 -24.15
N ALA A 136 25.52 -30.36 -25.30
CA ALA A 136 26.14 -31.69 -25.40
C ALA A 136 27.65 -31.68 -25.14
N LYS A 137 28.33 -30.54 -25.30
CA LYS A 137 29.78 -30.41 -25.08
C LYS A 137 30.13 -30.19 -23.62
N TYR A 138 29.18 -29.78 -22.79
CA TYR A 138 29.39 -29.62 -21.35
C TYR A 138 29.66 -30.99 -20.70
N PRO A 139 30.55 -31.06 -19.69
CA PRO A 139 30.67 -32.25 -18.84
C PRO A 139 29.31 -32.70 -18.30
N VAL A 140 29.12 -34.01 -18.16
CA VAL A 140 27.91 -34.55 -17.55
C VAL A 140 27.97 -34.28 -16.05
N VAL A 141 26.88 -33.72 -15.52
CA VAL A 141 26.73 -33.41 -14.09
C VAL A 141 25.48 -34.16 -13.63
N HIS A 142 25.65 -35.14 -12.73
CA HIS A 142 24.54 -35.96 -12.23
C HIS A 142 23.68 -35.21 -11.21
N THR A 143 24.28 -34.29 -10.46
CA THR A 143 23.60 -33.49 -9.43
C THR A 143 24.09 -32.05 -9.49
N GLY A 144 23.18 -31.10 -9.69
CA GLY A 144 23.51 -29.68 -9.79
C GLY A 144 23.24 -29.06 -11.17
N LYS A 145 23.45 -27.76 -11.25
CA LYS A 145 23.32 -26.93 -12.45
C LYS A 145 24.50 -27.19 -13.40
N ARG A 146 24.23 -27.35 -14.70
CA ARG A 146 25.23 -27.87 -15.65
C ARG A 146 25.97 -26.80 -16.45
N TYR A 147 25.33 -25.64 -16.68
CA TYR A 147 25.79 -24.67 -17.66
C TYR A 147 26.41 -23.44 -16.99
N LEU A 148 27.33 -22.77 -17.69
CA LEU A 148 28.05 -21.61 -17.18
C LEU A 148 27.16 -20.35 -17.26
N ASN A 149 27.21 -19.52 -16.22
CA ASN A 149 26.68 -18.16 -16.25
C ASN A 149 27.81 -17.14 -15.97
N SER A 150 27.89 -16.08 -16.78
CA SER A 150 28.97 -15.08 -16.70
C SER A 150 28.75 -13.94 -15.72
N GLY A 151 27.54 -13.80 -15.16
CA GLY A 151 27.21 -12.74 -14.21
C GLY A 151 27.86 -12.90 -12.84
N GLY A 152 28.56 -14.01 -12.60
CA GLY A 152 29.37 -14.23 -11.40
C GLY A 152 30.47 -15.26 -11.61
N PHE A 153 31.71 -14.90 -11.28
CA PHE A 153 32.85 -15.83 -11.24
C PHE A 153 33.94 -15.35 -10.30
N LEU A 154 34.79 -16.28 -9.85
CA LEU A 154 35.84 -16.07 -8.86
C LEU A 154 37.09 -16.86 -9.28
N GLY A 155 38.27 -16.27 -9.14
CA GLY A 155 39.52 -16.98 -9.43
C GLY A 155 40.77 -16.17 -9.14
N PHE A 156 41.94 -16.80 -9.29
CA PHE A 156 43.22 -16.11 -9.13
C PHE A 156 43.46 -15.09 -10.25
N ALA A 157 43.99 -13.92 -9.88
CA ALA A 157 44.19 -12.79 -10.80
C ALA A 157 44.97 -13.13 -12.08
N PRO A 158 46.09 -13.91 -12.04
CA PRO A 158 46.82 -14.26 -13.26
C PRO A 158 46.00 -15.11 -14.24
N ASP A 159 45.20 -16.06 -13.72
CA ASP A 159 44.39 -16.96 -14.56
C ASP A 159 43.23 -16.22 -15.18
N LEU A 160 42.52 -15.40 -14.40
CA LEU A 160 41.44 -14.57 -14.90
C LEU A 160 41.95 -13.57 -15.95
N SER A 161 43.10 -12.94 -15.69
CA SER A 161 43.75 -12.04 -16.65
C SER A 161 44.03 -12.76 -17.97
N ALA A 162 44.66 -13.95 -17.92
CA ALA A 162 44.96 -14.75 -19.11
C ALA A 162 43.71 -15.21 -19.89
N ILE A 163 42.58 -15.42 -19.22
CA ILE A 163 41.28 -15.71 -19.85
C ILE A 163 40.76 -14.47 -20.58
N VAL A 164 40.60 -13.34 -19.88
CA VAL A 164 40.00 -12.13 -20.47
C VAL A 164 40.86 -11.48 -21.55
N GLN A 165 42.18 -11.68 -21.52
CA GLN A 165 43.06 -11.18 -22.57
C GLN A 165 42.74 -11.78 -23.96
N GLN A 166 42.11 -12.96 -24.00
CA GLN A 166 41.66 -13.62 -25.22
C GLN A 166 40.47 -12.92 -25.90
N TRP A 167 39.83 -11.97 -25.20
CA TRP A 167 38.75 -11.17 -25.77
C TRP A 167 39.25 -10.30 -26.93
N LYS A 168 38.64 -10.50 -28.10
CA LYS A 168 38.92 -9.81 -29.38
C LYS A 168 37.64 -9.42 -30.13
N TYR A 169 36.53 -9.37 -29.40
CA TYR A 169 35.18 -9.22 -29.93
C TYR A 169 34.66 -7.79 -29.71
N LYS A 170 33.48 -7.48 -30.28
CA LYS A 170 32.85 -6.16 -30.22
C LYS A 170 32.16 -5.94 -28.87
N ASP A 171 31.92 -4.68 -28.51
CA ASP A 171 31.27 -4.34 -27.24
C ASP A 171 29.85 -4.94 -27.08
N ASN A 172 29.15 -5.18 -28.18
CA ASN A 172 27.82 -5.80 -28.20
C ASN A 172 27.83 -7.32 -28.46
N ASP A 173 29.01 -7.94 -28.56
CA ASP A 173 29.09 -9.41 -28.60
C ASP A 173 28.81 -9.98 -27.20
N ASP A 174 28.37 -11.23 -27.15
CA ASP A 174 27.90 -11.87 -25.93
C ASP A 174 29.05 -12.28 -24.99
N ASP A 175 29.04 -11.78 -23.77
CA ASP A 175 30.03 -12.11 -22.74
C ASP A 175 29.91 -13.57 -22.29
N GLN A 176 28.69 -14.08 -22.08
CA GLN A 176 28.45 -15.46 -21.65
C GLN A 176 28.93 -16.49 -22.68
N LEU A 177 28.69 -16.25 -23.96
CA LEU A 177 29.13 -17.11 -25.06
C LEU A 177 30.66 -17.16 -25.15
N PHE A 178 31.34 -16.05 -24.88
CA PHE A 178 32.81 -16.00 -24.83
C PHE A 178 33.37 -16.91 -23.73
N TYR A 179 32.90 -16.76 -22.49
CA TYR A 179 33.34 -17.61 -21.39
C TYR A 179 32.94 -19.07 -21.58
N THR A 180 31.74 -19.33 -22.13
CA THR A 180 31.27 -20.68 -22.48
C THR A 180 32.22 -21.36 -23.46
N LYS A 181 32.64 -20.68 -24.54
CA LYS A 181 33.56 -21.25 -25.53
C LYS A 181 34.92 -21.58 -24.91
N ILE A 182 35.42 -20.74 -24.01
CA ILE A 182 36.67 -20.99 -23.26
C ILE A 182 36.53 -22.19 -22.32
N TYR A 183 35.42 -22.29 -21.58
CA TYR A 183 35.19 -23.39 -20.65
C TYR A 183 34.99 -24.75 -21.35
N LEU A 184 34.39 -24.74 -22.54
CA LEU A 184 34.17 -25.94 -23.35
C LEU A 184 35.43 -26.45 -24.05
N ASP A 185 36.45 -25.60 -24.23
CA ASP A 185 37.77 -26.06 -24.67
C ASP A 185 38.46 -26.82 -23.54
N LYS A 186 38.57 -28.15 -23.71
CA LYS A 186 39.19 -29.06 -22.72
C LYS A 186 40.63 -28.64 -22.38
N THR A 187 41.37 -28.11 -23.34
CA THR A 187 42.77 -27.68 -23.14
C THR A 187 42.81 -26.47 -22.22
N GLN A 188 41.96 -25.47 -22.48
CA GLN A 188 41.86 -24.27 -21.64
C GLN A 188 41.31 -24.61 -20.26
N ARG A 189 40.24 -25.43 -20.17
CA ARG A 189 39.64 -25.88 -18.90
C ARG A 189 40.64 -26.57 -17.98
N THR A 190 41.48 -27.43 -18.56
CA THR A 190 42.54 -28.11 -17.80
C THR A 190 43.66 -27.14 -17.42
N LYS A 191 44.09 -26.29 -18.36
CA LYS A 191 45.17 -25.30 -18.14
C LYS A 191 44.87 -24.35 -16.98
N PHE A 192 43.66 -23.81 -16.91
CA PHE A 192 43.26 -22.85 -15.88
C PHE A 192 42.53 -23.49 -14.69
N ASN A 193 42.46 -24.83 -14.63
CA ASN A 193 41.71 -25.57 -13.61
C ASN A 193 40.32 -24.96 -13.33
N MET A 194 39.53 -24.81 -14.40
CA MET A 194 38.19 -24.19 -14.34
C MET A 194 37.12 -25.19 -13.92
N THR A 195 36.18 -24.73 -13.10
CA THR A 195 34.96 -25.47 -12.71
C THR A 195 33.73 -24.56 -12.69
N LEU A 196 32.55 -25.15 -12.50
CA LEU A 196 31.32 -24.40 -12.23
C LEU A 196 30.81 -24.71 -10.81
N ASP A 197 30.16 -23.74 -10.17
CA ASP A 197 29.51 -23.91 -8.87
C ASP A 197 28.16 -24.65 -9.00
N HIS A 198 28.23 -25.94 -9.34
CA HIS A 198 27.07 -26.76 -9.69
C HIS A 198 26.00 -26.85 -8.60
N ARG A 199 26.35 -26.68 -7.33
CA ARG A 199 25.44 -26.82 -6.18
C ARG A 199 25.16 -25.49 -5.48
N SER A 200 25.40 -24.38 -6.18
CA SER A 200 25.11 -23.02 -5.70
C SER A 200 25.64 -22.76 -4.28
N ARG A 201 26.90 -23.12 -4.01
CA ARG A 201 27.52 -22.91 -2.69
C ARG A 201 27.95 -21.46 -2.51
N ILE A 202 28.41 -20.84 -3.59
CA ILE A 202 28.86 -19.46 -3.68
C ILE A 202 27.82 -18.64 -4.44
N PHE A 203 27.40 -19.09 -5.62
CA PHE A 203 26.55 -18.32 -6.54
C PHE A 203 25.17 -18.97 -6.71
N GLN A 204 24.11 -18.19 -6.47
CA GLN A 204 22.73 -18.56 -6.75
C GLN A 204 22.18 -17.69 -7.88
N ASN A 205 22.12 -18.27 -9.08
CA ASN A 205 21.36 -17.70 -10.18
C ASN A 205 19.87 -18.07 -9.99
N LEU A 206 18.97 -17.09 -10.07
CA LEU A 206 17.55 -17.32 -9.80
C LEU A 206 16.79 -17.87 -11.01
N ASN A 207 17.22 -17.58 -12.24
CA ASN A 207 16.50 -18.04 -13.43
C ASN A 207 16.47 -19.57 -13.52
N GLY A 208 15.26 -20.14 -13.51
CA GLY A 208 15.06 -21.61 -13.48
C GLY A 208 15.38 -22.28 -12.14
N ALA A 209 15.49 -21.50 -11.06
CA ALA A 209 15.76 -21.99 -9.71
C ALA A 209 15.02 -21.20 -8.61
N VAL A 210 14.00 -20.39 -8.97
CA VAL A 210 13.21 -19.61 -7.99
C VAL A 210 12.60 -20.52 -6.92
N ASP A 211 12.00 -21.64 -7.33
CA ASP A 211 11.35 -22.60 -6.41
C ASP A 211 12.35 -23.34 -5.50
N GLU A 212 13.65 -23.23 -5.78
CA GLU A 212 14.71 -23.83 -4.95
C GLU A 212 15.17 -22.88 -3.84
N VAL A 213 14.76 -21.62 -3.85
CA VAL A 213 15.30 -20.58 -2.97
C VAL A 213 14.25 -20.11 -1.97
N VAL A 214 14.59 -20.20 -0.69
CA VAL A 214 13.75 -19.70 0.41
C VAL A 214 14.54 -18.74 1.30
N LEU A 215 13.83 -17.81 1.96
CA LEU A 215 14.42 -16.97 3.00
C LEU A 215 14.69 -17.80 4.26
N LYS A 216 15.94 -17.79 4.72
CA LYS A 216 16.36 -18.34 6.00
C LYS A 216 16.61 -17.18 6.96
N PHE A 217 15.68 -16.98 7.88
CA PHE A 217 15.80 -16.01 8.95
C PHE A 217 16.72 -16.54 10.06
N GLU A 218 17.71 -15.72 10.40
CA GLU A 218 18.47 -15.81 11.65
C GLU A 218 18.06 -14.60 12.53
N LYS A 219 18.57 -14.49 13.76
CA LYS A 219 18.15 -13.41 14.67
C LYS A 219 18.43 -12.01 14.10
N ALA A 220 19.69 -11.76 13.73
CA ALA A 220 20.18 -10.46 13.28
C ALA A 220 20.41 -10.36 11.76
N LYS A 221 20.10 -11.41 10.98
CA LYS A 221 20.31 -11.43 9.52
C LYS A 221 19.40 -12.43 8.82
N VAL A 222 19.22 -12.23 7.52
CA VAL A 222 18.48 -13.12 6.63
C VAL A 222 19.38 -13.55 5.49
N ARG A 223 19.32 -14.83 5.12
CA ARG A 223 20.06 -15.39 3.98
C ARG A 223 19.10 -16.10 3.04
N ALA A 224 19.50 -16.27 1.78
CA ALA A 224 18.87 -17.26 0.92
C ALA A 224 19.41 -18.66 1.25
N ARG A 225 18.52 -19.66 1.27
CA ARG A 225 18.89 -21.08 1.30
C ARG A 225 18.40 -21.74 0.02
N ASN A 226 19.30 -22.45 -0.66
CA ASN A 226 18.90 -23.36 -1.73
C ASN A 226 18.48 -24.70 -1.10
N VAL A 227 17.20 -25.05 -1.17
CA VAL A 227 16.67 -26.27 -0.56
C VAL A 227 16.98 -27.54 -1.35
N ALA A 228 17.26 -27.42 -2.66
CA ALA A 228 17.59 -28.56 -3.52
C ALA A 228 18.98 -29.12 -3.22
N PHE A 229 19.94 -28.27 -2.83
CA PHE A 229 21.32 -28.67 -2.53
C PHE A 229 21.74 -28.46 -1.09
N ASP A 230 20.82 -27.98 -0.25
CA ASP A 230 21.06 -27.57 1.13
C ASP A 230 22.27 -26.64 1.28
N SER A 231 22.31 -25.58 0.47
CA SER A 231 23.39 -24.61 0.46
C SER A 231 22.91 -23.23 0.94
N LEU A 232 23.86 -22.45 1.46
CA LEU A 232 23.67 -21.03 1.78
C LEU A 232 24.55 -20.22 0.83
N PRO A 233 24.04 -19.76 -0.32
CA PRO A 233 24.81 -18.96 -1.27
C PRO A 233 25.41 -17.70 -0.63
N ILE A 234 26.49 -17.20 -1.24
CA ILE A 234 27.11 -15.92 -0.89
C ILE A 234 26.52 -14.81 -1.76
N VAL A 235 26.34 -15.09 -3.05
CA VAL A 235 25.86 -14.14 -4.05
C VAL A 235 24.57 -14.65 -4.63
N ILE A 236 23.57 -13.78 -4.68
CA ILE A 236 22.27 -14.05 -5.29
C ILE A 236 22.16 -13.14 -6.51
N HIS A 237 21.93 -13.74 -7.67
CA HIS A 237 21.90 -13.07 -8.96
C HIS A 237 20.52 -13.28 -9.60
N GLY A 238 19.79 -12.18 -9.75
CA GLY A 238 18.45 -12.13 -10.38
C GLY A 238 18.54 -12.14 -11.90
N ASN A 239 19.27 -13.09 -12.48
CA ASN A 239 19.53 -13.13 -13.91
C ASN A 239 18.25 -13.31 -14.75
N GLY A 240 18.26 -12.78 -15.98
CA GLY A 240 17.11 -12.87 -16.89
C GLY A 240 15.83 -12.27 -16.28
N PRO A 241 14.68 -12.98 -16.35
CA PRO A 241 13.37 -12.45 -15.94
C PRO A 241 13.11 -12.49 -14.42
N THR A 242 14.15 -12.66 -13.58
CA THR A 242 14.00 -12.86 -12.13
C THR A 242 14.33 -11.64 -11.27
N LYS A 243 14.32 -10.45 -11.88
CA LYS A 243 14.59 -9.17 -11.19
C LYS A 243 13.63 -8.92 -10.03
N LEU A 244 12.35 -9.28 -10.21
CA LEU A 244 11.32 -9.07 -9.19
C LEU A 244 11.48 -10.01 -7.99
N GLN A 245 11.84 -11.27 -8.24
CA GLN A 245 12.16 -12.22 -7.17
C GLN A 245 13.38 -11.75 -6.38
N LEU A 246 14.38 -11.17 -7.06
CA LEU A 246 15.51 -10.54 -6.36
C LEU A 246 15.09 -9.31 -5.56
N ASN A 247 14.15 -8.49 -6.06
CA ASN A 247 13.60 -7.36 -5.31
C ASN A 247 12.95 -7.83 -4.00
N TYR A 248 12.14 -8.89 -4.06
CA TYR A 248 11.59 -9.54 -2.86
C TYR A 248 12.69 -9.99 -1.89
N LEU A 249 13.68 -10.76 -2.36
CA LEU A 249 14.78 -11.21 -1.49
C LEU A 249 15.59 -10.03 -0.91
N GLY A 250 15.76 -8.96 -1.68
CA GLY A 250 16.50 -7.75 -1.31
C GLY A 250 15.82 -6.87 -0.26
N ASN A 251 14.52 -7.08 0.02
CA ASN A 251 13.81 -6.48 1.15
C ASN A 251 14.23 -7.08 2.49
N TYR A 252 14.90 -8.24 2.47
CA TYR A 252 15.34 -8.95 3.68
C TYR A 252 16.86 -9.11 3.74
N VAL A 253 17.45 -9.64 2.67
CA VAL A 253 18.86 -10.06 2.64
C VAL A 253 19.80 -8.87 2.45
N PRO A 254 20.89 -8.76 3.24
CA PRO A 254 21.22 -9.57 4.41
C PRO A 254 20.56 -9.07 5.70
N THR A 255 20.34 -7.76 5.82
CA THR A 255 19.92 -7.08 7.06
C THR A 255 18.88 -5.99 6.80
N ALA A 256 18.28 -5.98 5.60
CA ALA A 256 17.30 -4.96 5.21
C ALA A 256 16.04 -5.01 6.09
N TRP A 257 15.60 -6.22 6.45
CA TRP A 257 14.59 -6.43 7.47
C TRP A 257 14.92 -7.69 8.27
N THR A 258 14.92 -7.60 9.60
CA THR A 258 15.20 -8.73 10.51
C THR A 258 14.21 -8.77 11.68
N TYR A 259 14.12 -9.91 12.37
CA TYR A 259 13.27 -10.03 13.56
C TYR A 259 13.78 -9.23 14.76
N GLU A 260 15.09 -8.96 14.82
CA GLU A 260 15.73 -8.28 15.95
C GLU A 260 15.67 -6.75 15.81
N SER A 261 15.98 -6.23 14.63
CA SER A 261 16.07 -4.79 14.37
C SER A 261 14.87 -4.21 13.61
N GLY A 262 13.95 -5.04 13.12
CA GLY A 262 12.95 -4.61 12.15
C GLY A 262 13.62 -4.15 10.85
N CYS A 263 13.18 -3.03 10.29
CA CYS A 263 13.72 -2.48 9.05
C CYS A 263 15.07 -1.79 9.26
N GLY A 264 16.15 -2.39 8.78
CA GLY A 264 17.51 -1.84 8.89
C GLY A 264 17.83 -0.74 7.87
N ILE A 265 16.97 -0.52 6.87
CA ILE A 265 17.21 0.40 5.75
C ILE A 265 16.26 1.58 5.71
N CYS A 266 15.32 1.61 6.66
CA CYS A 266 14.26 2.61 6.67
C CYS A 266 14.77 3.99 7.05
N ASP A 267 15.88 4.05 7.80
CA ASP A 267 16.52 5.30 8.22
C ASP A 267 17.72 5.66 7.32
N ASP A 268 17.95 4.89 6.25
CA ASP A 268 19.01 5.17 5.28
C ASP A 268 18.62 6.36 4.39
N ASP A 269 19.52 7.35 4.34
CA ASP A 269 19.43 8.53 3.45
C ASP A 269 18.16 9.37 3.64
N LEU A 270 17.67 9.44 4.89
CA LEU A 270 16.54 10.30 5.24
C LEU A 270 16.85 11.78 4.98
N LEU A 271 15.91 12.48 4.36
CA LEU A 271 15.97 13.93 4.19
C LEU A 271 15.52 14.62 5.46
N LEU A 272 16.41 15.43 6.05
CA LEU A 272 16.08 16.29 7.19
C LEU A 272 15.46 17.59 6.68
N ILE A 273 14.14 17.71 6.79
CA ILE A 273 13.37 18.84 6.25
C ILE A 273 13.41 20.08 7.18
N ASN A 274 13.93 19.95 8.40
CA ASN A 274 13.88 21.02 9.42
C ASN A 274 14.68 22.30 9.08
N ASP A 275 15.64 22.26 8.14
CA ASP A 275 16.55 23.38 7.82
C ASP A 275 16.51 23.85 6.35
N VAL A 276 15.55 23.38 5.54
CA VAL A 276 15.46 23.69 4.10
C VAL A 276 14.08 24.31 3.80
N PRO A 277 13.95 25.25 2.83
CA PRO A 277 12.64 25.57 2.29
C PRO A 277 11.92 24.29 1.85
N MET A 278 10.70 24.08 2.35
CA MET A 278 9.87 22.92 2.01
C MET A 278 9.80 22.74 0.48
N PRO A 279 10.05 21.51 -0.05
CA PRO A 279 10.02 21.23 -1.48
C PRO A 279 8.70 21.64 -2.14
N LEU A 280 8.72 22.01 -3.43
CA LEU A 280 7.48 22.23 -4.17
C LEU A 280 6.87 20.89 -4.58
N VAL A 281 5.61 20.67 -4.21
CA VAL A 281 4.90 19.42 -4.51
C VAL A 281 3.72 19.69 -5.44
N TYR A 282 3.67 18.97 -6.55
CA TYR A 282 2.48 18.89 -7.40
C TYR A 282 1.57 17.80 -6.86
N VAL A 283 0.42 18.18 -6.30
CA VAL A 283 -0.59 17.24 -5.80
C VAL A 283 -1.65 17.08 -6.87
N ALA A 284 -1.70 15.91 -7.49
CA ALA A 284 -2.64 15.56 -8.55
C ALA A 284 -3.71 14.60 -8.02
N VAL A 285 -4.95 15.07 -8.03
CA VAL A 285 -6.16 14.40 -7.56
C VAL A 285 -6.93 13.85 -8.76
N PHE A 286 -7.27 12.55 -8.73
CA PHE A 286 -8.01 11.88 -9.79
C PHE A 286 -9.35 11.35 -9.27
N ILE A 287 -10.45 11.85 -9.85
CA ILE A 287 -11.83 11.44 -9.55
C ILE A 287 -12.41 10.77 -10.80
N GLU A 288 -12.06 9.50 -11.01
CA GLU A 288 -12.35 8.77 -12.24
C GLU A 288 -13.68 8.01 -12.20
N HIS A 289 -14.21 7.77 -11.00
CA HIS A 289 -15.47 7.08 -10.77
C HIS A 289 -16.19 7.66 -9.56
N ALA A 290 -17.49 7.41 -9.46
CA ALA A 290 -18.29 7.95 -8.37
C ALA A 290 -17.81 7.34 -7.04
N THR A 291 -17.36 8.19 -6.13
CA THR A 291 -16.72 7.81 -4.87
C THR A 291 -17.48 8.36 -3.67
N PRO A 292 -17.73 7.53 -2.64
CA PRO A 292 -18.33 7.99 -1.40
C PRO A 292 -17.48 9.04 -0.68
N PHE A 293 -18.11 9.88 0.15
CA PHE A 293 -17.42 10.79 1.09
C PHE A 293 -16.46 11.80 0.42
N MET A 294 -16.80 12.25 -0.78
CA MET A 294 -15.97 13.20 -1.55
C MET A 294 -15.71 14.52 -0.81
N GLU A 295 -16.68 15.02 -0.04
CA GLU A 295 -16.48 16.24 0.76
C GLU A 295 -15.39 16.03 1.80
N GLU A 296 -15.43 14.91 2.51
CA GLU A 296 -14.44 14.54 3.52
C GLU A 296 -13.05 14.30 2.90
N PHE A 297 -13.00 13.71 1.69
CA PHE A 297 -11.76 13.57 0.92
C PHE A 297 -11.12 14.93 0.59
N LEU A 298 -11.91 15.85 0.02
CA LEU A 298 -11.44 17.18 -0.37
C LEU A 298 -11.02 18.01 0.84
N ASP A 299 -11.77 17.94 1.95
CA ASP A 299 -11.43 18.63 3.19
C ASP A 299 -10.11 18.10 3.77
N ARG A 300 -9.85 16.78 3.72
CA ARG A 300 -8.58 16.19 4.18
C ARG A 300 -7.35 16.71 3.41
N LEU A 301 -7.49 17.09 2.14
CA LEU A 301 -6.40 17.71 1.37
C LEU A 301 -5.98 19.07 1.95
N THR A 302 -6.90 19.78 2.61
CA THR A 302 -6.61 21.09 3.25
C THR A 302 -5.96 20.94 4.62
N THR A 303 -6.13 19.78 5.26
CA THR A 303 -5.58 19.48 6.59
C THR A 303 -4.22 18.79 6.56
N LEU A 304 -3.65 18.55 5.36
CA LEU A 304 -2.29 18.05 5.23
C LEU A 304 -1.32 19.00 5.95
N ASN A 305 -0.41 18.44 6.74
CA ASN A 305 0.60 19.19 7.46
C ASN A 305 1.76 19.57 6.51
N TYR A 306 1.43 20.39 5.52
CA TYR A 306 2.35 20.86 4.49
C TYR A 306 1.97 22.28 4.06
N PRO A 307 2.93 23.20 3.84
CA PRO A 307 2.59 24.57 3.45
C PRO A 307 1.85 24.60 2.12
N THR A 308 0.61 25.12 2.11
CA THR A 308 -0.23 25.21 0.90
C THR A 308 0.41 26.04 -0.21
N ALA A 309 1.21 27.06 0.14
CA ALA A 309 2.01 27.83 -0.83
C ALA A 309 3.05 26.99 -1.61
N ARG A 310 3.45 25.85 -1.05
CA ARG A 310 4.36 24.86 -1.64
C ARG A 310 3.62 23.67 -2.26
N ILE A 311 2.30 23.77 -2.40
CA ILE A 311 1.48 22.81 -3.13
C ILE A 311 1.00 23.46 -4.43
N ARG A 312 1.09 22.71 -5.53
CA ARG A 312 0.41 22.99 -6.80
C ARG A 312 -0.66 21.93 -6.99
N LEU A 313 -1.92 22.33 -6.86
CA LEU A 313 -3.05 21.41 -6.88
C LEU A 313 -3.56 21.22 -8.32
N PHE A 314 -3.68 19.98 -8.74
CA PHE A 314 -4.34 19.58 -9.98
C PHE A 314 -5.49 18.66 -9.61
N ILE A 315 -6.71 18.94 -10.07
CA ILE A 315 -7.86 18.05 -9.84
C ILE A 315 -8.45 17.71 -11.20
N HIS A 316 -8.46 16.43 -11.53
CA HIS A 316 -9.22 15.88 -12.64
C HIS A 316 -10.49 15.22 -12.11
N ASN A 317 -11.64 15.63 -12.64
CA ASN A 317 -12.92 15.03 -12.36
C ASN A 317 -13.58 14.55 -13.64
N ASN A 318 -13.83 13.24 -13.71
CA ASN A 318 -14.54 12.62 -14.82
C ASN A 318 -16.02 12.33 -14.48
N VAL A 319 -16.47 12.71 -13.28
CA VAL A 319 -17.78 12.35 -12.74
C VAL A 319 -18.64 13.60 -12.54
N VAL A 320 -19.69 13.73 -13.35
CA VAL A 320 -20.65 14.86 -13.29
C VAL A 320 -21.26 15.02 -11.89
N TYR A 321 -21.57 13.90 -11.21
CA TYR A 321 -22.09 13.92 -9.84
C TYR A 321 -21.14 14.64 -8.85
N HIS A 322 -19.83 14.63 -9.09
CA HIS A 322 -18.85 15.26 -8.21
C HIS A 322 -18.59 16.74 -8.47
N GLU A 323 -19.09 17.32 -9.58
CA GLU A 323 -18.92 18.75 -9.89
C GLU A 323 -19.40 19.64 -8.74
N ARG A 324 -20.56 19.34 -8.15
CA ARG A 324 -21.12 20.10 -7.02
C ARG A 324 -20.20 20.12 -5.79
N HIS A 325 -19.50 19.01 -5.53
CA HIS A 325 -18.61 18.89 -4.37
C HIS A 325 -17.33 19.69 -4.60
N ILE A 326 -16.78 19.61 -5.83
CA ILE A 326 -15.59 20.35 -6.24
C ILE A 326 -15.88 21.86 -6.27
N GLN A 327 -17.04 22.27 -6.76
CA GLN A 327 -17.43 23.69 -6.77
C GLN A 327 -17.49 24.24 -5.35
N ARG A 328 -18.15 23.55 -4.41
CA ARG A 328 -18.21 23.95 -3.00
C ARG A 328 -16.82 24.03 -2.36
N PHE A 329 -15.96 23.04 -2.65
CA PHE A 329 -14.58 23.04 -2.19
C PHE A 329 -13.81 24.24 -2.74
N TRP A 330 -13.95 24.52 -4.03
CA TRP A 330 -13.28 25.63 -4.70
C TRP A 330 -13.72 26.98 -4.14
N GLU A 331 -15.02 27.19 -3.95
CA GLU A 331 -15.56 28.43 -3.37
C GLU A 331 -15.00 28.72 -1.97
N ARG A 332 -14.75 27.67 -1.16
CA ARG A 332 -14.20 27.79 0.20
C ARG A 332 -12.68 27.95 0.22
N HIS A 333 -11.95 27.22 -0.62
CA HIS A 333 -10.51 27.03 -0.48
C HIS A 333 -9.67 27.61 -1.63
N ARG A 334 -10.26 28.32 -2.60
CA ARG A 334 -9.52 28.95 -3.71
C ARG A 334 -8.37 29.85 -3.27
N SER A 335 -8.49 30.52 -2.13
CA SER A 335 -7.42 31.38 -1.59
C SER A 335 -6.19 30.59 -1.12
N LEU A 336 -6.37 29.32 -0.75
CA LEU A 336 -5.28 28.43 -0.33
C LEU A 336 -4.47 27.91 -1.51
N PHE A 337 -5.10 27.76 -2.69
CA PHE A 337 -4.49 27.19 -3.89
C PHE A 337 -4.70 28.11 -5.11
N PRO A 338 -3.99 29.25 -5.19
CA PRO A 338 -4.20 30.24 -6.25
C PRO A 338 -3.89 29.71 -7.66
N ASP A 339 -2.92 28.79 -7.77
CA ASP A 339 -2.46 28.20 -9.03
C ASP A 339 -3.10 26.82 -9.32
N ALA A 340 -4.22 26.48 -8.66
CA ALA A 340 -4.84 25.18 -8.87
C ALA A 340 -5.43 25.05 -10.28
N LEU A 341 -5.25 23.89 -10.90
CA LEU A 341 -5.83 23.54 -12.18
C LEU A 341 -6.95 22.53 -11.98
N LEU A 342 -8.18 22.91 -12.33
CA LEU A 342 -9.36 22.03 -12.31
C LEU A 342 -9.69 21.63 -13.76
N VAL A 343 -9.78 20.33 -14.01
CA VAL A 343 -10.20 19.75 -15.28
C VAL A 343 -11.49 18.98 -15.02
N GLY A 344 -12.62 19.50 -15.50
CA GLY A 344 -13.93 18.91 -15.28
C GLY A 344 -14.35 17.89 -16.35
N PRO A 345 -15.52 17.24 -16.16
CA PRO A 345 -16.02 16.21 -17.06
C PRO A 345 -16.33 16.72 -18.47
N GLU A 346 -16.53 18.02 -18.64
CA GLU A 346 -16.79 18.70 -19.92
C GLU A 346 -15.67 18.54 -20.95
N GLU A 347 -14.43 18.39 -20.49
CA GLU A 347 -13.26 18.16 -21.35
C GLU A 347 -13.20 16.73 -21.90
N ASN A 348 -14.02 15.81 -21.36
CA ASN A 348 -14.10 14.40 -21.76
C ASN A 348 -12.72 13.73 -21.90
N LEU A 349 -11.85 14.00 -20.92
CA LEU A 349 -10.48 13.52 -20.90
C LEU A 349 -10.45 12.12 -20.28
N GLN A 350 -9.84 11.16 -20.99
CA GLN A 350 -9.65 9.81 -20.45
C GLN A 350 -8.62 9.82 -19.32
N GLU A 351 -8.78 8.91 -18.36
CA GLU A 351 -7.92 8.80 -17.17
C GLU A 351 -6.42 8.76 -17.51
N ASP A 352 -6.03 7.94 -18.50
CA ASP A 352 -4.65 7.84 -18.96
C ASP A 352 -4.07 9.19 -19.42
N LYS A 353 -4.86 9.96 -20.17
CA LYS A 353 -4.48 11.30 -20.63
C LYS A 353 -4.45 12.32 -19.50
N ALA A 354 -5.40 12.24 -18.55
CA ALA A 354 -5.43 13.11 -17.38
C ALA A 354 -4.20 12.89 -16.48
N ARG A 355 -3.87 11.63 -16.16
CA ARG A 355 -2.68 11.27 -15.38
C ARG A 355 -1.39 11.68 -16.09
N ASN A 356 -1.30 11.49 -17.41
CA ASN A 356 -0.17 11.98 -18.19
C ASN A 356 -0.08 13.51 -18.18
N MET A 357 -1.21 14.23 -18.31
CA MET A 357 -1.23 15.70 -18.28
C MET A 357 -0.69 16.25 -16.95
N ALA A 358 -1.09 15.66 -15.82
CA ALA A 358 -0.61 16.04 -14.50
C ALA A 358 0.90 15.79 -14.33
N VAL A 359 1.38 14.63 -14.78
CA VAL A 359 2.83 14.33 -14.77
C VAL A 359 3.62 15.27 -15.66
N GLU A 360 3.12 15.57 -16.86
CA GLU A 360 3.78 16.49 -17.79
C GLU A 360 3.83 17.93 -17.24
N ALA A 361 2.85 18.34 -16.43
CA ALA A 361 2.90 19.63 -15.73
C ALA A 361 4.10 19.70 -14.77
N CYS A 362 4.30 18.69 -13.92
CA CYS A 362 5.48 18.63 -13.03
C CYS A 362 6.80 18.42 -13.80
N LYS A 363 6.80 17.66 -14.90
CA LYS A 363 8.01 17.46 -15.72
C LYS A 363 8.50 18.76 -16.38
N LYS A 364 7.56 19.61 -16.84
CA LYS A 364 7.87 20.88 -17.50
C LYS A 364 8.32 21.96 -16.53
N ASP A 365 7.87 21.89 -15.28
CA ASP A 365 8.29 22.80 -14.23
C ASP A 365 9.62 22.33 -13.59
N PRO A 366 10.74 23.06 -13.77
CA PRO A 366 12.00 22.72 -13.11
C PRO A 366 11.94 22.84 -11.59
N ASP A 367 11.02 23.67 -11.06
CA ASP A 367 10.85 23.89 -9.62
C ASP A 367 10.02 22.77 -8.96
N CYS A 368 9.36 21.89 -9.74
CA CYS A 368 8.65 20.73 -9.20
C CYS A 368 9.66 19.72 -8.61
N ASP A 369 9.75 19.65 -7.29
CA ASP A 369 10.62 18.71 -6.59
C ASP A 369 9.99 17.32 -6.47
N TYR A 370 8.67 17.26 -6.26
CA TYR A 370 7.92 16.02 -6.11
C TYR A 370 6.54 16.09 -6.78
N TYR A 371 6.09 14.95 -7.30
CA TYR A 371 4.76 14.72 -7.83
C TYR A 371 4.03 13.73 -6.94
N PHE A 372 2.93 14.13 -6.32
CA PHE A 372 2.08 13.31 -5.47
C PHE A 372 0.76 13.03 -6.18
N SER A 373 0.55 11.78 -6.58
CA SER A 373 -0.72 11.30 -7.14
C SER A 373 -1.61 10.79 -6.01
N ILE A 374 -2.89 11.16 -6.02
CA ILE A 374 -3.89 10.64 -5.09
C ILE A 374 -5.25 10.46 -5.78
N ASP A 375 -5.86 9.31 -5.59
CA ASP A 375 -7.15 8.96 -6.14
C ASP A 375 -8.26 9.20 -5.11
N SER A 376 -9.48 9.41 -5.60
CA SER A 376 -10.61 9.81 -4.76
C SER A 376 -11.14 8.73 -3.81
N ASP A 377 -10.72 7.48 -3.97
CA ASP A 377 -11.03 6.38 -3.05
C ASP A 377 -10.03 6.25 -1.90
N VAL A 378 -9.11 7.22 -1.74
CA VAL A 378 -8.15 7.26 -0.63
C VAL A 378 -8.65 8.12 0.51
N ALA A 379 -8.77 7.54 1.70
CA ALA A 379 -8.98 8.27 2.94
C ALA A 379 -7.66 8.43 3.71
N LEU A 380 -6.91 9.50 3.43
CA LEU A 380 -5.70 9.85 4.20
C LEU A 380 -6.09 10.42 5.56
N THR A 381 -5.86 9.64 6.62
CA THR A 381 -6.13 10.05 8.00
C THR A 381 -4.93 10.69 8.67
N ASN A 382 -3.72 10.40 8.18
CA ASN A 382 -2.49 10.98 8.72
C ASN A 382 -2.12 12.27 7.96
N PRO A 383 -2.20 13.45 8.59
CA PRO A 383 -1.88 14.72 7.93
C PRO A 383 -0.39 14.84 7.58
N ASP A 384 0.50 14.08 8.22
CA ASP A 384 1.94 14.10 7.98
C ASP A 384 2.38 13.22 6.79
N THR A 385 1.45 12.52 6.13
CA THR A 385 1.73 11.56 5.05
C THR A 385 2.71 12.12 4.01
N LEU A 386 2.44 13.31 3.46
CA LEU A 386 3.28 13.88 2.41
C LEU A 386 4.71 14.17 2.91
N ARG A 387 4.84 14.65 4.15
CA ARG A 387 6.13 14.92 4.78
C ARG A 387 6.92 13.63 4.98
N ILE A 388 6.30 12.61 5.58
CA ILE A 388 6.93 11.30 5.85
C ILE A 388 7.47 10.70 4.53
N LEU A 389 6.66 10.69 3.47
CA LEU A 389 7.08 10.13 2.17
C LEU A 389 8.24 10.89 1.53
N ILE A 390 8.31 12.22 1.71
CA ILE A 390 9.45 13.03 1.24
C ILE A 390 10.69 12.74 2.08
N GLU A 391 10.56 12.65 3.41
CA GLU A 391 11.67 12.35 4.33
C GLU A 391 12.32 10.99 4.01
N GLU A 392 11.56 9.99 3.53
CA GLU A 392 12.11 8.69 3.13
C GLU A 392 12.98 8.71 1.85
N ASN A 393 12.95 9.81 1.08
CA ASN A 393 13.86 10.11 -0.03
C ASN A 393 13.99 9.00 -1.08
N LYS A 394 12.87 8.38 -1.47
CA LYS A 394 12.84 7.35 -2.51
C LYS A 394 12.41 7.91 -3.87
N SER A 395 12.84 7.24 -4.94
CA SER A 395 12.50 7.62 -6.32
C SER A 395 10.99 7.60 -6.57
N VAL A 396 10.34 6.52 -6.14
CA VAL A 396 8.89 6.31 -6.18
C VAL A 396 8.48 5.61 -4.89
N ILE A 397 7.52 6.15 -4.17
CA ILE A 397 7.06 5.61 -2.88
C ILE A 397 5.54 5.80 -2.69
N ALA A 398 4.88 4.79 -2.15
CA ALA A 398 3.47 4.84 -1.77
C ALA A 398 3.31 4.65 -0.24
N PRO A 399 2.38 5.36 0.41
CA PRO A 399 1.90 4.98 1.72
C PRO A 399 1.07 3.70 1.61
N MET A 400 1.23 2.75 2.52
CA MET A 400 0.40 1.55 2.53
C MET A 400 -1.02 1.91 2.98
N LEU A 401 -1.99 1.67 2.10
CA LEU A 401 -3.40 1.90 2.35
C LEU A 401 -4.15 0.59 2.16
N SER A 402 -5.02 0.25 3.11
CA SER A 402 -5.81 -0.99 3.06
C SER A 402 -7.29 -0.72 3.24
N ARG A 403 -8.14 -1.55 2.64
CA ARG A 403 -9.58 -1.53 2.89
C ARG A 403 -9.85 -2.03 4.30
N HIS A 404 -10.66 -1.30 5.05
CA HIS A 404 -10.95 -1.64 6.45
C HIS A 404 -11.48 -3.08 6.59
N GLY A 405 -10.89 -3.84 7.51
CA GLY A 405 -11.26 -5.24 7.78
C GLY A 405 -10.97 -6.24 6.66
N LYS A 406 -10.23 -5.85 5.61
CA LYS A 406 -9.90 -6.70 4.45
C LYS A 406 -8.39 -6.67 4.18
N LEU A 407 -7.93 -7.62 3.36
CA LEU A 407 -6.52 -7.68 2.93
C LEU A 407 -6.23 -6.87 1.67
N TRP A 408 -7.26 -6.39 0.97
CA TRP A 408 -7.09 -5.59 -0.24
C TRP A 408 -6.41 -4.26 0.08
N SER A 409 -5.27 -4.01 -0.54
CA SER A 409 -4.43 -2.82 -0.36
C SER A 409 -3.99 -2.21 -1.69
N ASN A 410 -3.38 -1.03 -1.64
CA ASN A 410 -2.91 -0.27 -2.79
C ASN A 410 -1.57 -0.75 -3.39
N PHE A 411 -1.19 -2.01 -3.18
CA PHE A 411 0.04 -2.58 -3.72
C PHE A 411 -0.08 -4.09 -3.97
N TRP A 412 0.75 -4.61 -4.87
CA TRP A 412 0.92 -6.07 -5.05
C TRP A 412 2.35 -6.46 -4.66
N GLY A 413 2.49 -7.53 -3.88
CA GLY A 413 3.81 -8.04 -3.50
C GLY A 413 4.48 -8.91 -4.57
N ALA A 414 3.72 -9.48 -5.51
CA ALA A 414 4.22 -10.32 -6.59
C ALA A 414 3.40 -10.14 -7.89
N LEU A 415 3.97 -10.60 -9.00
CA LEU A 415 3.28 -10.68 -10.29
C LEU A 415 3.18 -12.13 -10.76
N SER A 416 2.11 -12.45 -11.49
CA SER A 416 2.04 -13.67 -12.28
C SER A 416 3.01 -13.61 -13.48
N PRO A 417 3.32 -14.73 -14.15
CA PRO A 417 4.13 -14.73 -15.37
C PRO A 417 3.57 -13.81 -16.48
N GLU A 418 2.26 -13.61 -16.51
CA GLU A 418 1.55 -12.73 -17.45
C GLU A 418 1.59 -11.24 -17.03
N GLY A 419 2.13 -10.93 -15.84
CA GLY A 419 2.24 -9.56 -15.33
C GLY A 419 1.03 -9.07 -14.54
N PHE A 420 0.10 -9.96 -14.17
CA PHE A 420 -1.07 -9.64 -13.36
C PHE A 420 -0.83 -9.91 -11.87
N TYR A 421 -1.84 -9.64 -11.04
CA TYR A 421 -1.79 -9.87 -9.59
C TYR A 421 -1.34 -11.29 -9.25
N SER A 422 -0.36 -11.37 -8.34
CA SER A 422 -0.06 -12.58 -7.59
C SER A 422 0.23 -12.20 -6.13
N ARG A 423 -0.12 -13.08 -5.20
CA ARG A 423 0.13 -12.85 -3.77
C ARG A 423 1.57 -13.26 -3.44
N SER A 424 2.36 -12.35 -2.88
CA SER A 424 3.67 -12.70 -2.32
C SER A 424 3.53 -13.44 -0.99
N GLU A 425 4.58 -14.17 -0.61
CA GLU A 425 4.62 -14.95 0.64
C GLU A 425 4.43 -14.07 1.89
N ASP A 426 4.87 -12.81 1.85
CA ASP A 426 4.88 -11.86 2.96
C ASP A 426 3.76 -10.81 2.92
N TYR A 427 2.87 -10.87 1.90
CA TYR A 427 1.85 -9.85 1.68
C TYR A 427 0.94 -9.65 2.91
N ILE A 428 0.51 -10.74 3.52
CA ILE A 428 -0.41 -10.70 4.67
C ILE A 428 0.30 -10.08 5.88
N GLU A 429 1.56 -10.43 6.13
CA GLU A 429 2.32 -9.85 7.22
C GLU A 429 2.61 -8.36 7.04
N ILE A 430 2.79 -7.88 5.81
CA ILE A 430 2.97 -6.45 5.52
C ILE A 430 1.64 -5.71 5.75
N VAL A 431 0.53 -6.19 5.17
CA VAL A 431 -0.80 -5.56 5.30
C VAL A 431 -1.29 -5.55 6.74
N GLN A 432 -1.03 -6.60 7.52
CA GLN A 432 -1.40 -6.68 8.93
C GLN A 432 -0.40 -5.99 9.88
N ALA A 433 0.58 -5.26 9.34
CA ALA A 433 1.64 -4.59 10.11
C ALA A 433 2.40 -5.55 11.07
N LYS A 434 2.50 -6.84 10.73
CA LYS A 434 3.37 -7.80 11.44
C LYS A 434 4.83 -7.61 11.07
N ARG A 435 5.08 -7.17 9.83
CA ARG A 435 6.39 -6.71 9.37
C ARG A 435 6.25 -5.26 8.93
N ILE A 436 6.85 -4.37 9.70
CA ILE A 436 6.82 -2.93 9.46
C ILE A 436 8.16 -2.51 8.83
N GLY A 437 8.10 -1.70 7.78
CA GLY A 437 9.28 -1.22 7.07
C GLY A 437 8.97 -0.58 5.72
N LEU A 438 9.99 -0.59 4.86
CA LEU A 438 9.97 -0.05 3.52
C LEU A 438 10.21 -1.17 2.51
N TRP A 439 9.25 -1.40 1.62
CA TRP A 439 9.18 -2.60 0.80
C TRP A 439 9.30 -2.27 -0.68
N ASN A 440 10.31 -2.80 -1.37
CA ASN A 440 10.36 -2.74 -2.83
C ASN A 440 9.36 -3.74 -3.42
N VAL A 441 8.34 -3.22 -4.12
CA VAL A 441 7.21 -3.99 -4.64
C VAL A 441 7.01 -3.77 -6.14
N PRO A 442 6.46 -4.76 -6.86
CA PRO A 442 6.26 -4.63 -8.30
C PRO A 442 5.13 -3.71 -8.73
N TYR A 443 4.17 -3.37 -7.86
CA TYR A 443 2.99 -2.60 -8.23
C TYR A 443 2.48 -1.77 -7.05
N ILE A 444 2.13 -0.51 -7.33
CA ILE A 444 1.53 0.47 -6.42
C ILE A 444 0.44 1.25 -7.19
N THR A 445 -0.56 1.76 -6.48
CA THR A 445 -1.72 2.47 -7.07
C THR A 445 -2.35 3.39 -6.00
N GLN A 446 -3.37 4.15 -6.38
CA GLN A 446 -4.19 5.09 -5.61
C GLN A 446 -3.47 6.25 -4.91
N SER A 447 -2.32 6.05 -4.28
CA SER A 447 -1.55 7.13 -3.67
C SER A 447 -0.06 6.84 -3.77
N TYR A 448 0.70 7.76 -4.36
CA TYR A 448 2.14 7.62 -4.51
C TYR A 448 2.83 8.96 -4.79
N LEU A 449 4.06 9.08 -4.30
CA LEU A 449 4.97 10.19 -4.50
C LEU A 449 6.09 9.77 -5.45
N ILE A 450 6.39 10.63 -6.43
CA ILE A 450 7.48 10.46 -7.38
C ILE A 450 8.41 11.66 -7.28
N LYS A 451 9.71 11.42 -7.21
CA LYS A 451 10.71 12.49 -7.24
C LYS A 451 10.75 13.16 -8.62
N GLY A 452 10.63 14.48 -8.67
CA GLY A 452 10.59 15.27 -9.90
C GLY A 452 11.87 15.12 -10.74
N SER A 453 13.03 14.94 -10.11
CA SER A 453 14.28 14.65 -10.81
C SER A 453 14.25 13.31 -11.56
N VAL A 454 13.54 12.31 -11.05
CA VAL A 454 13.35 10.99 -11.70
C VAL A 454 12.41 11.10 -12.88
N LEU A 455 11.33 11.89 -12.74
CA LEU A 455 10.42 12.21 -13.85
C LEU A 455 11.14 12.89 -15.03
N ARG A 456 12.04 13.84 -14.74
CA ARG A 456 12.80 14.59 -15.75
C ARG A 456 14.03 13.86 -16.29
N SER A 457 14.49 12.80 -15.65
CA SER A 457 15.64 11.99 -16.08
C SER A 457 15.21 10.63 -16.61
N LYS A 458 15.14 9.61 -15.74
CA LYS A 458 14.89 8.20 -16.08
C LYS A 458 13.54 7.98 -16.75
N LEU A 459 12.52 8.73 -16.35
CA LEU A 459 11.14 8.58 -16.87
C LEU A 459 10.78 9.63 -17.94
N SER A 460 11.73 10.43 -18.41
CA SER A 460 11.48 11.53 -19.35
C SER A 460 10.99 11.06 -20.72
N LYS A 461 11.49 9.91 -21.20
CA LYS A 461 11.23 9.38 -22.56
C LYS A 461 10.07 8.40 -22.62
N VAL A 462 9.42 8.11 -21.49
CA VAL A 462 8.35 7.11 -21.38
C VAL A 462 7.02 7.81 -21.12
N SER A 463 6.00 7.42 -21.88
CA SER A 463 4.61 7.78 -21.57
C SER A 463 4.13 6.87 -20.44
N LEU A 464 3.96 7.43 -19.25
CA LEU A 464 3.79 6.61 -18.04
C LEU A 464 2.45 5.87 -18.01
N TYR A 465 1.38 6.45 -18.55
CA TYR A 465 0.03 5.87 -18.44
C TYR A 465 -0.57 5.41 -19.78
N VAL A 466 0.10 5.64 -20.92
CA VAL A 466 -0.46 5.29 -22.26
C VAL A 466 -0.15 3.84 -22.60
N GLY A 467 -1.18 3.00 -22.72
CA GLY A 467 -1.03 1.59 -23.14
C GLY A 467 -2.36 0.88 -23.35
N GLU A 468 -2.29 -0.42 -23.67
CA GLU A 468 -3.48 -1.29 -23.89
C GLU A 468 -4.06 -1.86 -22.58
N MET A 469 -3.30 -1.80 -21.49
CA MET A 469 -3.71 -2.27 -20.16
C MET A 469 -4.26 -1.11 -19.32
N ASP A 470 -4.77 -1.45 -18.14
CA ASP A 470 -5.11 -0.51 -17.08
C ASP A 470 -4.00 0.54 -16.85
N PRO A 471 -4.32 1.85 -16.71
CA PRO A 471 -3.34 2.92 -16.57
C PRO A 471 -2.32 2.71 -15.44
N ASP A 472 -2.74 2.18 -14.29
CA ASP A 472 -1.85 1.93 -13.15
C ASP A 472 -0.90 0.77 -13.42
N MET A 473 -1.38 -0.28 -14.11
CA MET A 473 -0.52 -1.37 -14.56
C MET A 473 0.53 -0.88 -15.57
N VAL A 474 0.13 -0.01 -16.51
CA VAL A 474 1.03 0.62 -17.48
C VAL A 474 2.06 1.50 -16.78
N PHE A 475 1.64 2.29 -15.79
CA PHE A 475 2.53 3.09 -14.95
C PHE A 475 3.59 2.22 -14.26
N CYS A 476 3.14 1.22 -13.48
CA CYS A 476 4.05 0.36 -12.76
C CYS A 476 5.00 -0.38 -13.70
N LYS A 477 4.50 -0.89 -14.83
CA LYS A 477 5.34 -1.54 -15.85
C LYS A 477 6.38 -0.58 -16.42
N SER A 478 5.98 0.64 -16.77
CA SER A 478 6.86 1.67 -17.32
C SER A 478 8.00 2.02 -16.36
N VAL A 479 7.69 2.15 -15.07
CA VAL A 479 8.69 2.41 -14.02
C VAL A 479 9.66 1.24 -13.86
N ARG A 480 9.15 0.00 -13.84
CA ARG A 480 9.98 -1.22 -13.77
C ARG A 480 10.89 -1.39 -14.99
N ASP A 481 10.39 -1.12 -16.18
CA ASP A 481 11.14 -1.24 -17.44
C ASP A 481 12.32 -0.26 -17.49
N GLN A 482 12.27 0.86 -16.74
CA GLN A 482 13.38 1.80 -16.55
C GLN A 482 14.29 1.45 -15.36
N GLY A 483 14.07 0.32 -14.68
CA GLY A 483 14.89 -0.13 -13.55
C GLY A 483 14.76 0.76 -12.31
N VAL A 484 13.67 1.54 -12.19
CA VAL A 484 13.36 2.34 -11.01
C VAL A 484 12.55 1.49 -10.03
N PHE A 485 12.94 1.49 -8.76
CA PHE A 485 12.21 0.77 -7.71
C PHE A 485 10.98 1.54 -7.26
N MET A 486 9.92 0.80 -6.96
CA MET A 486 8.70 1.31 -6.34
C MET A 486 8.65 0.80 -4.91
N PHE A 487 8.53 1.71 -3.97
CA PHE A 487 8.50 1.40 -2.56
C PHE A 487 7.11 1.56 -1.97
N VAL A 488 6.78 0.73 -0.98
CA VAL A 488 5.61 0.92 -0.10
C VAL A 488 6.12 1.06 1.32
N SER A 489 5.71 2.13 2.01
CA SER A 489 5.97 2.31 3.44
C SER A 489 4.74 1.89 4.23
N ASN A 490 4.93 1.01 5.20
CA ASN A 490 3.91 0.71 6.22
C ASN A 490 4.42 1.04 7.64
N ARG A 491 5.37 1.98 7.72
CA ARG A 491 5.99 2.45 8.97
C ARG A 491 5.00 3.19 9.87
N ASP A 492 4.04 3.86 9.27
CA ASP A 492 2.99 4.63 9.93
C ASP A 492 1.61 4.20 9.43
N GLU A 493 0.59 4.52 10.22
CA GLU A 493 -0.80 4.40 9.78
C GLU A 493 -1.17 5.63 8.96
N PHE A 494 -1.12 5.53 7.63
CA PHE A 494 -1.36 6.65 6.73
C PHE A 494 -2.85 6.92 6.47
N GLY A 495 -3.66 5.86 6.44
CA GLY A 495 -5.05 5.95 6.04
C GLY A 495 -5.61 4.62 5.55
N ARG A 496 -6.69 4.71 4.78
CA ARG A 496 -7.44 3.55 4.29
C ARG A 496 -8.00 3.77 2.89
N LEU A 497 -8.45 2.68 2.27
CA LEU A 497 -9.15 2.70 0.99
C LEU A 497 -10.66 2.59 1.19
N VAL A 498 -11.40 3.48 0.54
CA VAL A 498 -12.86 3.52 0.48
C VAL A 498 -13.35 2.57 -0.61
N ALA A 499 -14.43 1.84 -0.34
CA ALA A 499 -15.09 0.98 -1.31
C ALA A 499 -16.08 1.79 -2.16
N SER A 500 -15.87 1.83 -3.48
CA SER A 500 -16.70 2.58 -4.44
C SER A 500 -17.56 1.71 -5.36
N ALA A 501 -17.36 0.39 -5.38
CA ALA A 501 -17.93 -0.51 -6.39
C ALA A 501 -19.48 -0.51 -6.48
N ASN A 502 -20.17 -0.24 -5.37
CA ASN A 502 -21.64 -0.28 -5.28
C ASN A 502 -22.25 1.10 -4.96
N PHE A 503 -21.53 2.19 -5.24
CA PHE A 503 -21.98 3.53 -4.87
C PHE A 503 -23.11 4.02 -5.80
N ASN A 504 -24.33 4.14 -5.25
CA ASN A 504 -25.51 4.52 -6.01
C ASN A 504 -25.78 6.04 -5.94
N THR A 505 -25.41 6.76 -7.00
CA THR A 505 -25.56 8.22 -7.12
C THR A 505 -26.96 8.72 -7.45
N SER A 506 -27.95 7.83 -7.67
CA SER A 506 -29.34 8.24 -7.96
C SER A 506 -30.09 8.81 -6.75
N ARG A 507 -29.55 8.65 -5.54
CA ARG A 507 -30.13 9.15 -4.29
C ARG A 507 -29.69 10.58 -4.02
N LEU A 508 -30.50 11.34 -3.30
CA LEU A 508 -30.16 12.72 -2.90
C LEU A 508 -28.86 12.77 -2.08
N HIS A 509 -28.76 11.88 -1.09
CA HIS A 509 -27.61 11.71 -0.20
C HIS A 509 -27.10 10.26 -0.19
N PRO A 510 -26.37 9.82 -1.24
CA PRO A 510 -25.91 8.44 -1.39
C PRO A 510 -25.06 7.91 -0.23
N ASP A 511 -24.26 8.78 0.38
CA ASP A 511 -23.36 8.44 1.48
C ASP A 511 -24.10 7.86 2.70
N MET A 512 -25.38 8.22 2.92
CA MET A 512 -26.17 7.67 4.03
C MET A 512 -26.27 6.14 3.98
N TRP A 513 -26.26 5.55 2.78
CA TRP A 513 -26.35 4.09 2.60
C TRP A 513 -25.01 3.36 2.70
N GLN A 514 -23.91 4.06 2.99
CA GLN A 514 -22.56 3.50 2.98
C GLN A 514 -22.16 2.82 4.31
N ILE A 515 -23.08 2.67 5.27
CA ILE A 515 -22.81 2.02 6.57
C ILE A 515 -22.28 0.58 6.42
N PHE A 516 -22.64 -0.13 5.34
CA PHE A 516 -22.16 -1.50 5.09
C PHE A 516 -20.77 -1.54 4.47
N ASP A 517 -20.58 -0.79 3.39
CA ASP A 517 -19.36 -0.86 2.57
C ASP A 517 -18.20 -0.09 3.22
N ASN A 518 -18.50 1.02 3.91
CA ASN A 518 -17.53 1.95 4.47
C ASN A 518 -17.91 2.40 5.90
N PRO A 519 -17.99 1.47 6.86
CA PRO A 519 -18.51 1.76 8.20
C PRO A 519 -17.70 2.82 8.98
N VAL A 520 -16.38 2.90 8.75
CA VAL A 520 -15.51 3.86 9.46
C VAL A 520 -15.75 5.29 8.98
N ASP A 521 -15.73 5.52 7.67
CA ASP A 521 -16.03 6.82 7.07
C ASP A 521 -17.48 7.24 7.31
N TRP A 522 -18.42 6.28 7.28
CA TRP A 522 -19.81 6.52 7.65
C TRP A 522 -19.94 6.97 9.11
N LYS A 523 -19.21 6.33 10.03
CA LYS A 523 -19.17 6.71 11.45
C LYS A 523 -18.63 8.13 11.62
N GLU A 524 -17.50 8.46 10.99
CA GLU A 524 -16.89 9.79 11.06
C GLU A 524 -17.85 10.89 10.58
N LYS A 525 -18.66 10.62 9.54
CA LYS A 525 -19.59 11.60 8.98
C LYS A 525 -20.92 11.71 9.73
N TYR A 526 -21.50 10.58 10.14
CA TYR A 526 -22.90 10.52 10.55
C TYR A 526 -23.14 10.22 12.03
N ILE A 527 -22.16 9.69 12.74
CA ILE A 527 -22.28 9.48 14.19
C ILE A 527 -21.81 10.73 14.92
N HIS A 528 -22.48 11.05 16.03
CA HIS A 528 -22.13 12.20 16.83
C HIS A 528 -20.69 12.07 17.35
N GLU A 529 -19.88 13.14 17.27
CA GLU A 529 -18.47 13.16 17.70
C GLU A 529 -18.26 12.65 19.15
N ASN A 530 -19.14 13.07 20.06
CA ASN A 530 -19.15 12.67 21.47
C ASN A 530 -19.83 11.31 21.75
N TYR A 531 -20.27 10.55 20.74
CA TYR A 531 -20.89 9.23 20.94
C TYR A 531 -19.93 8.26 21.68
N SER A 532 -18.65 8.22 21.30
CA SER A 532 -17.69 7.30 21.91
C SER A 532 -17.49 7.58 23.42
N LYS A 533 -17.65 8.84 23.84
CA LYS A 533 -17.54 9.27 25.25
C LYS A 533 -18.65 8.71 26.14
N ILE A 534 -19.73 8.16 25.56
CA ILE A 534 -20.76 7.43 26.31
C ILE A 534 -20.17 6.23 27.02
N PHE A 535 -19.16 5.57 26.44
CA PHE A 535 -18.59 4.33 26.97
C PHE A 535 -17.46 4.56 27.97
N GLU A 536 -16.92 5.78 28.03
CA GLU A 536 -15.90 6.18 29.00
C GLU A 536 -16.49 6.27 30.43
N ASP A 537 -15.63 6.18 31.46
CA ASP A 537 -16.03 6.15 32.88
C ASP A 537 -16.45 7.54 33.43
N GLU A 538 -16.44 8.58 32.59
CA GLU A 538 -16.89 9.91 32.96
C GLU A 538 -18.42 10.01 32.87
N LYS A 539 -19.08 10.24 34.01
CA LYS A 539 -20.54 10.40 34.18
C LYS A 539 -21.19 11.55 33.37
N THR A 540 -20.46 12.23 32.50
CA THR A 540 -20.84 13.52 31.89
C THR A 540 -21.54 13.40 30.53
N SER A 541 -21.51 12.24 29.86
CA SER A 541 -21.99 12.12 28.46
C SER A 541 -23.41 11.57 28.29
N VAL A 542 -23.99 10.96 29.33
CA VAL A 542 -25.36 10.44 29.32
C VAL A 542 -26.15 11.08 30.45
N GLU A 543 -27.30 11.66 30.10
CA GLU A 543 -28.23 12.26 31.06
C GLU A 543 -29.41 11.32 31.33
N GLN A 544 -30.02 11.45 32.50
CA GLN A 544 -31.26 10.75 32.85
C GLN A 544 -32.34 11.79 33.21
N PRO A 545 -32.97 12.47 32.23
CA PRO A 545 -33.91 13.56 32.49
C PRO A 545 -35.16 13.11 33.26
N CYS A 546 -35.59 11.85 33.08
CA CYS A 546 -36.70 11.25 33.81
C CYS A 546 -36.30 9.84 34.32
N PRO A 547 -36.99 9.28 35.34
CA PRO A 547 -36.73 7.92 35.80
C PRO A 547 -36.77 6.92 34.64
N ASP A 548 -35.72 6.13 34.48
CA ASP A 548 -35.53 5.16 33.37
C ASP A 548 -35.72 5.75 31.96
N VAL A 549 -35.47 7.05 31.79
CA VAL A 549 -35.36 7.71 30.49
C VAL A 549 -33.94 8.25 30.37
N TYR A 550 -33.13 7.62 29.52
CA TYR A 550 -31.76 8.03 29.27
C TYR A 550 -31.65 8.89 28.02
N TRP A 551 -30.70 9.80 27.98
CA TRP A 551 -30.52 10.76 26.90
C TRP A 551 -29.05 10.91 26.55
N PHE A 552 -28.71 10.67 25.28
CA PHE A 552 -27.32 10.55 24.84
C PHE A 552 -27.14 11.02 23.38
N PRO A 553 -25.94 11.47 22.99
CA PRO A 553 -25.64 11.85 21.61
C PRO A 553 -25.60 10.62 20.68
N ALA A 554 -26.30 10.65 19.55
CA ALA A 554 -26.38 9.53 18.60
C ALA A 554 -25.89 9.92 17.19
N PHE A 555 -26.48 10.96 16.60
CA PHE A 555 -26.20 11.40 15.23
C PHE A 555 -25.47 12.75 15.19
N SER A 556 -24.66 12.93 14.15
CA SER A 556 -24.15 14.24 13.79
C SER A 556 -25.28 15.12 13.24
N GLU A 557 -25.10 16.43 13.26
CA GLU A 557 -26.07 17.34 12.64
C GLU A 557 -26.28 17.03 11.14
N LYS A 558 -25.20 16.64 10.45
CA LYS A 558 -25.21 16.30 9.03
C LYS A 558 -26.08 15.08 8.73
N MET A 559 -26.06 14.05 9.58
CA MET A 559 -26.98 12.91 9.45
C MET A 559 -28.43 13.34 9.62
N CYS A 560 -28.70 14.23 10.58
CA CYS A 560 -30.04 14.70 10.84
C CYS A 560 -30.60 15.50 9.65
N ASP A 561 -29.79 16.41 9.10
CA ASP A 561 -30.16 17.23 7.93
C ASP A 561 -30.38 16.35 6.70
N HIS A 562 -29.43 15.46 6.39
CA HIS A 562 -29.55 14.58 5.23
C HIS A 562 -30.75 13.64 5.35
N LEU A 563 -31.07 13.14 6.56
CA LEU A 563 -32.24 12.30 6.77
C LEU A 563 -33.54 13.09 6.55
N VAL A 564 -33.66 14.30 7.12
CA VAL A 564 -34.84 15.16 6.91
C VAL A 564 -35.01 15.52 5.44
N GLU A 565 -33.95 15.95 4.77
CA GLU A 565 -33.98 16.27 3.33
C GLU A 565 -34.40 15.07 2.48
N THR A 566 -33.92 13.87 2.81
CA THR A 566 -34.33 12.62 2.12
C THR A 566 -35.81 12.30 2.34
N MET A 567 -36.35 12.54 3.54
CA MET A 567 -37.76 12.31 3.82
C MET A 567 -38.66 13.30 3.08
N GLU A 568 -38.27 14.58 3.04
CA GLU A 568 -39.03 15.60 2.32
C GLU A 568 -38.93 15.45 0.79
N ASP A 569 -37.80 14.99 0.24
CA ASP A 569 -37.66 14.64 -1.18
C ASP A 569 -38.56 13.48 -1.60
N ASN A 570 -38.74 12.48 -0.71
CA ASN A 570 -39.72 11.41 -0.94
C ASN A 570 -41.16 11.94 -0.96
N GLY A 571 -41.50 12.90 -0.09
CA GLY A 571 -42.76 13.66 -0.11
C GLY A 571 -44.04 12.88 0.25
N GLU A 572 -44.01 11.55 0.22
CA GLU A 572 -45.15 10.69 0.54
C GLU A 572 -45.34 10.53 2.06
N TRP A 573 -45.70 11.60 2.77
CA TRP A 573 -46.03 11.57 4.19
C TRP A 573 -47.39 10.89 4.45
N SER A 574 -47.54 10.21 5.58
CA SER A 574 -48.83 9.62 5.98
C SER A 574 -49.90 10.70 6.19
N GLY A 575 -51.17 10.31 6.05
CA GLY A 575 -52.31 11.20 6.35
C GLY A 575 -52.63 11.34 7.85
N GLY A 576 -51.85 10.74 8.76
CA GLY A 576 -52.14 10.72 10.20
C GLY A 576 -53.43 9.96 10.54
N SER A 577 -53.81 8.98 9.70
CA SER A 577 -55.05 8.21 9.80
C SER A 577 -54.81 6.80 10.33
N HIS A 578 -55.78 6.25 11.07
CA HIS A 578 -55.71 4.87 11.60
C HIS A 578 -55.56 3.79 10.52
N LYS A 579 -55.85 4.10 9.26
CA LYS A 579 -55.64 3.20 8.13
C LYS A 579 -54.50 3.74 7.28
N ASP A 580 -53.46 2.92 7.11
CA ASP A 580 -52.35 3.22 6.22
C ASP A 580 -52.02 1.97 5.41
N GLU A 581 -52.40 2.00 4.12
CA GLU A 581 -52.21 0.88 3.18
C GLU A 581 -50.73 0.62 2.86
N ARG A 582 -49.82 1.53 3.25
CA ARG A 582 -48.37 1.42 3.08
C ARG A 582 -47.75 0.55 4.18
N LEU A 583 -48.47 0.29 5.27
CA LEU A 583 -48.03 -0.56 6.38
C LEU A 583 -48.44 -2.02 6.17
N ALA A 584 -47.58 -2.94 6.59
CA ALA A 584 -47.89 -4.37 6.65
C ALA A 584 -48.99 -4.63 7.70
N GLY A 585 -50.25 -4.69 7.26
CA GLY A 585 -51.42 -4.88 8.13
C GLY A 585 -52.46 -3.76 8.05
N GLY A 586 -52.16 -2.63 7.41
CA GLY A 586 -53.14 -1.60 7.04
C GLY A 586 -53.71 -0.76 8.18
N TYR A 587 -53.26 -0.94 9.43
CA TYR A 587 -53.86 -0.30 10.61
C TYR A 587 -52.82 0.14 11.65
N GLU A 588 -52.89 1.40 12.06
CA GLU A 588 -52.01 2.00 13.07
C GLU A 588 -52.81 2.41 14.31
N ASN A 589 -52.44 1.90 15.48
CA ASN A 589 -53.18 2.11 16.73
C ASN A 589 -53.14 3.57 17.21
N VAL A 590 -52.07 4.28 16.88
CA VAL A 590 -51.85 5.68 17.24
C VAL A 590 -51.17 6.36 16.05
N PRO A 591 -51.95 6.94 15.12
CA PRO A 591 -51.39 7.36 13.85
C PRO A 591 -50.57 8.64 13.96
N THR A 592 -49.46 8.68 13.22
CA THR A 592 -48.58 9.83 13.08
C THR A 592 -48.40 10.21 11.61
N VAL A 593 -48.19 11.49 11.30
CA VAL A 593 -47.72 11.92 9.97
C VAL A 593 -46.26 11.53 9.83
N ASP A 594 -46.01 10.44 9.11
CA ASP A 594 -44.69 9.79 9.08
C ASP A 594 -44.33 9.14 7.74
N ILE A 595 -43.04 8.78 7.65
CA ILE A 595 -42.44 7.97 6.60
C ILE A 595 -41.57 6.90 7.25
N HIS A 596 -41.83 5.65 6.90
CA HIS A 596 -41.08 4.49 7.35
C HIS A 596 -39.78 4.28 6.55
N MET A 597 -38.75 3.77 7.21
CA MET A 597 -37.44 3.50 6.58
C MET A 597 -37.53 2.55 5.38
N ASN A 598 -38.48 1.63 5.36
CA ASN A 598 -38.68 0.69 4.25
C ASN A 598 -39.19 1.40 2.98
N GLN A 599 -39.97 2.48 3.11
CA GLN A 599 -40.53 3.24 1.99
C GLN A 599 -39.44 3.95 1.19
N ILE A 600 -38.37 4.39 1.87
CA ILE A 600 -37.18 4.96 1.22
C ILE A 600 -36.07 3.93 0.98
N GLY A 601 -36.31 2.65 1.29
CA GLY A 601 -35.31 1.59 1.15
C GLY A 601 -34.06 1.77 2.03
N PHE A 602 -34.21 2.30 3.24
CA PHE A 602 -33.16 2.53 4.25
C PHE A 602 -33.28 1.62 5.48
N GLU A 603 -34.22 0.67 5.49
CA GLU A 603 -34.49 -0.20 6.64
C GLU A 603 -33.27 -1.05 7.04
N LYS A 604 -32.53 -1.60 6.07
CA LYS A 604 -31.37 -2.47 6.38
C LYS A 604 -30.25 -1.69 7.04
N GLU A 605 -29.98 -0.50 6.51
CA GLU A 605 -28.99 0.44 7.01
C GLU A 605 -29.36 0.92 8.41
N TRP A 606 -30.63 1.23 8.63
CA TRP A 606 -31.15 1.60 9.94
C TRP A 606 -31.03 0.47 10.97
N LEU A 607 -31.39 -0.76 10.61
CA LEU A 607 -31.23 -1.92 11.49
C LEU A 607 -29.76 -2.18 11.83
N LYS A 608 -28.84 -1.95 10.90
CA LYS A 608 -27.41 -2.01 11.17
C LYS A 608 -27.00 -0.92 12.17
N PHE A 609 -27.50 0.31 12.02
CA PHE A 609 -27.28 1.38 12.99
C PHE A 609 -27.77 1.00 14.40
N LEU A 610 -28.98 0.45 14.52
CA LEU A 610 -29.51 -0.01 15.80
C LEU A 610 -28.58 -1.05 16.45
N LYS A 611 -28.14 -2.04 15.67
CA LYS A 611 -27.28 -3.12 16.14
C LYS A 611 -25.88 -2.65 16.55
N GLU A 612 -25.25 -1.77 15.78
CA GLU A 612 -23.86 -1.34 16.03
C GLU A 612 -23.76 -0.19 17.04
N TYR A 613 -24.76 0.69 17.10
CA TYR A 613 -24.67 1.92 17.90
C TYR A 613 -25.69 2.01 19.04
N ILE A 614 -26.89 1.45 18.91
CA ILE A 614 -27.92 1.55 19.96
C ILE A 614 -27.84 0.36 20.93
N SER A 615 -27.60 -0.85 20.43
CA SER A 615 -27.48 -2.04 21.27
C SER A 615 -26.40 -1.89 22.36
N PRO A 616 -25.15 -1.46 22.05
CA PRO A 616 -24.12 -1.33 23.09
C PRO A 616 -24.46 -0.28 24.15
N VAL A 617 -25.11 0.83 23.75
CA VAL A 617 -25.59 1.85 24.68
C VAL A 617 -26.68 1.29 25.60
N THR A 618 -27.60 0.51 25.03
CA THR A 618 -28.69 -0.13 25.79
C THR A 618 -28.15 -1.13 26.81
N GLU A 619 -27.17 -1.97 26.43
CA GLU A 619 -26.51 -2.91 27.35
C GLU A 619 -25.80 -2.21 28.51
N LYS A 620 -25.16 -1.05 28.24
CA LYS A 620 -24.50 -0.24 29.28
C LYS A 620 -25.51 0.38 30.24
N LEU A 621 -26.62 0.91 29.73
CA LEU A 621 -27.61 1.66 30.51
C LEU A 621 -28.64 0.79 31.23
N TYR A 622 -28.88 -0.42 30.71
CA TYR A 622 -29.73 -1.44 31.34
C TYR A 622 -28.94 -2.74 31.57
N PRO A 623 -28.06 -2.78 32.60
CA PRO A 623 -27.27 -3.97 32.88
C PRO A 623 -28.14 -5.22 33.07
N GLY A 624 -27.84 -6.27 32.31
CA GLY A 624 -28.59 -7.53 32.31
C GLY A 624 -29.62 -7.66 31.18
N TYR A 625 -29.86 -6.61 30.41
CA TYR A 625 -30.62 -6.68 29.15
C TYR A 625 -29.68 -6.82 27.95
N TYR A 626 -30.00 -7.74 27.03
CA TYR A 626 -29.22 -8.00 25.82
C TYR A 626 -30.14 -7.79 24.59
N PRO A 627 -30.12 -6.59 23.97
CA PRO A 627 -31.02 -6.24 22.89
C PRO A 627 -30.72 -7.06 21.62
N LYS A 628 -31.78 -7.50 20.93
CA LYS A 628 -31.65 -8.17 19.62
C LYS A 628 -31.59 -7.16 18.47
N ALA A 629 -31.86 -5.88 18.74
CA ALA A 629 -31.98 -4.82 17.75
C ALA A 629 -32.97 -5.15 16.62
N GLN A 630 -34.05 -5.86 16.95
CA GLN A 630 -35.12 -6.13 15.99
C GLN A 630 -36.13 -4.98 16.06
N ALA A 631 -36.38 -4.30 14.95
CA ALA A 631 -37.37 -3.22 14.92
C ALA A 631 -38.12 -3.27 13.60
N ILE A 632 -39.45 -3.45 13.66
CA ILE A 632 -40.32 -3.43 12.49
C ILE A 632 -40.80 -2.00 12.20
N MET A 633 -41.04 -1.22 13.26
CA MET A 633 -41.52 0.15 13.17
C MET A 633 -40.34 1.11 13.34
N ASN A 634 -39.81 1.59 12.22
CA ASN A 634 -38.75 2.59 12.14
C ASN A 634 -39.21 3.70 11.20
N PHE A 635 -39.45 4.90 11.74
CA PHE A 635 -40.11 5.95 10.98
C PHE A 635 -39.74 7.34 11.48
N VAL A 636 -39.71 8.30 10.56
CA VAL A 636 -39.56 9.72 10.87
C VAL A 636 -40.95 10.32 10.98
N VAL A 637 -41.22 10.99 12.10
CA VAL A 637 -42.47 11.73 12.34
C VAL A 637 -42.24 13.21 12.08
N ARG A 638 -43.23 13.84 11.45
CA ARG A 638 -43.30 15.29 11.26
C ARG A 638 -44.47 15.88 12.04
N TYR A 639 -44.16 16.82 12.95
CA TYR A 639 -45.17 17.59 13.66
C TYR A 639 -45.21 19.03 13.15
N ARG A 640 -46.41 19.49 12.78
CA ARG A 640 -46.67 20.88 12.40
C ARG A 640 -47.98 21.41 13.01
N PRO A 641 -48.09 22.71 13.31
CA PRO A 641 -49.32 23.33 13.81
C PRO A 641 -50.54 23.15 12.90
N ASP A 642 -50.33 23.11 11.59
CA ASP A 642 -51.35 23.03 10.54
C ASP A 642 -51.72 21.60 10.12
N GLU A 643 -50.94 20.60 10.54
CA GLU A 643 -51.17 19.18 10.27
C GLU A 643 -51.48 18.45 11.60
N GLN A 644 -50.53 17.63 12.07
CA GLN A 644 -50.59 16.97 13.37
C GLN A 644 -49.59 17.62 14.33
N PRO A 645 -50.03 18.46 15.29
CA PRO A 645 -49.10 19.16 16.17
C PRO A 645 -48.68 18.35 17.40
N SER A 646 -49.43 17.31 17.78
CA SER A 646 -49.24 16.57 19.04
C SER A 646 -49.56 15.09 18.88
N LEU A 647 -49.18 14.30 19.88
CA LEU A 647 -49.48 12.88 19.94
C LEU A 647 -50.13 12.54 21.28
N ARG A 648 -51.33 11.94 21.24
CA ARG A 648 -52.10 11.57 22.42
C ARG A 648 -51.33 10.59 23.32
N PRO A 649 -51.63 10.53 24.63
CA PRO A 649 -51.03 9.55 25.54
C PRO A 649 -51.15 8.11 25.02
N HIS A 650 -50.04 7.36 25.01
CA HIS A 650 -50.00 5.97 24.54
C HIS A 650 -48.83 5.16 25.15
N HIS A 651 -48.83 3.86 24.84
CA HIS A 651 -47.69 2.96 25.01
C HIS A 651 -47.18 2.53 23.64
N ASP A 652 -45.87 2.29 23.56
CA ASP A 652 -45.26 1.77 22.36
C ASP A 652 -45.32 0.24 22.35
N SER A 653 -45.44 -0.33 21.16
CA SER A 653 -45.32 -1.78 21.00
C SER A 653 -43.84 -2.18 20.87
N SER A 654 -43.06 -1.90 21.90
CA SER A 654 -41.62 -2.17 22.00
C SER A 654 -41.24 -2.65 23.41
N THR A 655 -40.09 -3.32 23.54
CA THR A 655 -39.45 -3.46 24.85
C THR A 655 -38.88 -2.11 25.27
N PHE A 656 -38.16 -1.45 24.37
CA PHE A 656 -37.70 -0.07 24.53
C PHE A 656 -37.84 0.72 23.22
N THR A 657 -38.02 2.01 23.35
CA THR A 657 -38.13 2.96 22.24
C THR A 657 -36.95 3.90 22.26
N ILE A 658 -36.41 4.19 21.08
CA ILE A 658 -35.51 5.32 20.88
C ILE A 658 -36.21 6.42 20.10
N ASN A 659 -35.91 7.66 20.47
CA ASN A 659 -36.45 8.85 19.84
C ASN A 659 -35.33 9.87 19.67
N ILE A 660 -34.98 10.14 18.41
CA ILE A 660 -33.87 11.02 18.04
C ILE A 660 -34.43 12.32 17.47
N ALA A 661 -34.01 13.45 18.03
CA ALA A 661 -34.37 14.75 17.47
C ALA A 661 -33.55 15.06 16.22
N LEU A 662 -34.21 15.40 15.11
CA LEU A 662 -33.54 15.65 13.83
C LEU A 662 -33.35 17.14 13.51
N ASN A 663 -34.02 18.03 14.24
CA ASN A 663 -33.86 19.47 14.08
C ASN A 663 -33.96 20.21 15.41
N SER A 664 -33.67 21.50 15.40
CA SER A 664 -33.37 22.29 16.59
C SER A 664 -34.60 23.04 17.11
N LYS A 665 -34.89 22.87 18.39
CA LYS A 665 -35.89 23.68 19.10
C LYS A 665 -35.45 25.14 19.15
N ASP A 666 -36.41 26.05 19.08
CA ASP A 666 -36.25 27.52 19.08
C ASP A 666 -35.53 28.08 17.83
N VAL A 667 -35.20 27.22 16.86
CA VAL A 667 -34.67 27.60 15.54
C VAL A 667 -35.63 27.14 14.44
N ASP A 668 -35.95 25.84 14.42
CA ASP A 668 -36.80 25.23 13.39
C ASP A 668 -38.26 25.06 13.84
N TYR A 669 -38.49 25.00 15.15
CA TYR A 669 -39.82 24.87 15.75
C TYR A 669 -39.88 25.40 17.18
N GLU A 670 -41.10 25.75 17.64
CA GLU A 670 -41.40 26.12 19.02
C GLU A 670 -42.37 25.11 19.66
N GLY A 671 -42.33 24.99 20.98
CA GLY A 671 -43.10 23.99 21.72
C GLY A 671 -42.52 22.58 21.57
N GLY A 672 -43.38 21.57 21.61
CA GLY A 672 -42.97 20.17 21.47
C GLY A 672 -42.31 19.59 22.72
N GLY A 673 -41.71 18.41 22.53
CA GLY A 673 -41.13 17.58 23.59
C GLY A 673 -41.89 16.26 23.80
N CYS A 674 -41.60 15.59 24.90
CA CYS A 674 -42.26 14.36 25.35
C CYS A 674 -42.56 14.47 26.85
N ARG A 675 -43.76 14.07 27.28
CA ARG A 675 -44.14 14.01 28.70
C ARG A 675 -44.44 12.57 29.09
N PHE A 676 -43.83 12.11 30.19
CA PHE A 676 -44.09 10.82 30.79
C PHE A 676 -45.08 10.98 31.94
N LEU A 677 -46.34 10.58 31.72
CA LEU A 677 -47.47 10.92 32.59
C LEU A 677 -47.33 10.34 34.00
N ARG A 678 -46.80 9.11 34.12
CA ARG A 678 -46.62 8.42 35.41
C ARG A 678 -45.63 9.12 36.34
N TYR A 679 -44.72 9.91 35.78
CA TYR A 679 -43.65 10.58 36.54
C TYR A 679 -43.83 12.10 36.60
N ASP A 680 -44.87 12.63 35.95
CA ASP A 680 -45.04 14.06 35.65
C ASP A 680 -43.75 14.75 35.17
N CYS A 681 -42.96 14.00 34.39
CA CYS A 681 -41.66 14.43 33.92
C CYS A 681 -41.72 14.76 32.43
N LYS A 682 -41.01 15.81 32.02
CA LYS A 682 -41.03 16.31 30.65
C LYS A 682 -39.62 16.48 30.10
N VAL A 683 -39.45 16.07 28.86
CA VAL A 683 -38.27 16.36 28.04
C VAL A 683 -38.68 17.44 27.04
N GLU A 684 -38.55 18.70 27.45
CA GLU A 684 -39.08 19.85 26.68
C GLU A 684 -38.07 20.41 25.67
N SER A 685 -36.76 20.22 25.86
CA SER A 685 -35.73 20.80 24.98
C SER A 685 -34.85 19.72 24.33
N PRO A 686 -35.39 18.93 23.37
CA PRO A 686 -34.59 17.96 22.63
C PRO A 686 -33.45 18.66 21.87
N ARG A 687 -32.27 18.05 21.90
CA ARG A 687 -31.04 18.51 21.24
C ARG A 687 -30.92 17.76 19.92
N LYS A 688 -30.66 18.47 18.82
CA LYS A 688 -30.46 17.85 17.50
C LYS A 688 -29.37 16.78 17.58
N GLY A 689 -29.64 15.61 17.00
CA GLY A 689 -28.73 14.46 17.01
C GLY A 689 -28.69 13.66 18.32
N TRP A 690 -29.39 14.10 19.38
CA TRP A 690 -29.48 13.33 20.63
C TRP A 690 -30.69 12.40 20.62
N SER A 691 -30.48 11.19 21.13
CA SER A 691 -31.49 10.15 21.30
C SER A 691 -31.88 10.02 22.75
N PHE A 692 -33.18 10.08 23.06
CA PHE A 692 -33.66 9.59 24.34
C PHE A 692 -34.26 8.20 24.20
N MET A 693 -34.03 7.37 25.22
CA MET A 693 -34.35 5.95 25.26
C MET A 693 -35.14 5.62 26.52
N HIS A 694 -36.27 4.95 26.38
CA HIS A 694 -37.15 4.56 27.48
C HIS A 694 -37.85 3.22 27.22
N PRO A 695 -38.31 2.50 28.26
CA PRO A 695 -39.18 1.33 28.09
C PRO A 695 -40.46 1.69 27.31
N GLY A 696 -40.92 0.81 26.41
CA GLY A 696 -42.11 1.07 25.58
C GLY A 696 -43.44 0.69 26.25
N ARG A 697 -43.40 -0.39 27.05
CA ARG A 697 -44.59 -1.00 27.68
C ARG A 697 -44.66 -0.75 29.18
N LEU A 698 -45.89 -0.86 29.72
CA LEU A 698 -46.25 -0.87 31.15
C LEU A 698 -45.97 0.43 31.92
N THR A 699 -44.74 0.94 31.92
CA THR A 699 -44.28 1.94 32.90
C THR A 699 -44.15 3.36 32.34
N HIS A 700 -43.98 3.53 31.03
CA HIS A 700 -43.71 4.83 30.41
C HIS A 700 -44.86 5.26 29.49
N TYR A 701 -46.06 5.39 30.05
CA TYR A 701 -47.20 5.98 29.35
C TYR A 701 -46.89 7.46 29.09
N HIS A 702 -46.80 7.84 27.81
CA HIS A 702 -46.23 9.13 27.43
C HIS A 702 -47.05 9.82 26.33
N GLU A 703 -46.91 11.13 26.22
CA GLU A 703 -47.56 11.98 25.21
C GLU A 703 -46.55 12.88 24.50
N GLY A 704 -46.81 13.15 23.21
CA GLY A 704 -46.07 14.13 22.42
C GLY A 704 -46.67 15.51 22.63
N LEU A 705 -45.91 16.40 23.28
CA LEU A 705 -46.35 17.77 23.54
C LEU A 705 -46.56 18.54 22.21
N PRO A 706 -47.51 19.48 22.17
CA PRO A 706 -47.86 20.19 20.94
C PRO A 706 -46.72 21.09 20.43
N THR A 707 -46.37 20.94 19.16
CA THR A 707 -45.56 21.91 18.41
C THR A 707 -46.42 23.12 18.08
N THR A 708 -46.01 24.32 18.52
CA THR A 708 -46.80 25.56 18.43
C THR A 708 -46.43 26.43 17.23
N SER A 709 -45.20 26.29 16.72
CA SER A 709 -44.70 27.02 15.55
C SER A 709 -43.64 26.18 14.83
N GLY A 710 -43.44 26.41 13.53
CA GLY A 710 -42.43 25.73 12.71
C GLY A 710 -42.74 24.25 12.45
N THR A 711 -41.70 23.46 12.15
CA THR A 711 -41.82 22.01 11.90
C THR A 711 -40.85 21.23 12.76
N ARG A 712 -41.32 20.22 13.48
CA ARG A 712 -40.48 19.34 14.32
C ARG A 712 -40.35 17.97 13.68
N TYR A 713 -39.12 17.50 13.48
CA TYR A 713 -38.82 16.15 12.99
C TYR A 713 -38.16 15.31 14.08
N ILE A 714 -38.63 14.07 14.22
CA ILE A 714 -38.03 13.06 15.09
C ILE A 714 -37.93 11.72 14.38
N MET A 715 -36.87 10.97 14.64
CA MET A 715 -36.74 9.58 14.22
C MET A 715 -37.07 8.66 15.38
N VAL A 716 -38.05 7.78 15.19
CA VAL A 716 -38.55 6.86 16.22
C VAL A 716 -38.30 5.42 15.80
N SER A 717 -37.91 4.57 16.75
CA SER A 717 -37.83 3.13 16.52
C SER A 717 -38.33 2.34 17.71
N PHE A 718 -39.24 1.41 17.44
CA PHE A 718 -39.78 0.46 18.41
C PHE A 718 -38.94 -0.81 18.38
N VAL A 719 -38.02 -0.92 19.34
CA VAL A 719 -36.99 -1.97 19.36
C VAL A 719 -37.41 -3.12 20.28
N ASP A 720 -37.14 -4.33 19.80
CA ASP A 720 -37.49 -5.62 20.40
C ASP A 720 -38.99 -5.70 20.77
N PRO A 721 -39.90 -5.63 19.78
CA PRO A 721 -41.36 -5.58 19.96
C PRO A 721 -42.00 -6.85 20.56
#